data_AF-A0A3Q1BZY6-F1
#
_entry.id   AF-A0A3Q1BZY6-F1
#
_cell.length_a   1.000
_cell.length_b   1.000
_cell.length_c   1.000
_cell.angle_alpha   90.00
_cell.angle_beta   90.00
_cell.angle_gamma   90.00
#
_symmetry.space_group_name_H-M   'P 1'
#
loop_
_entity.id
_entity.type
_entity.pdbx_description
1 polymer ?
#
loop_
_entity_poly.entity_id
_entity_poly.type
_entity_poly.pdbx_seq_one_letter_code
_entity_poly.pdbx_strand_id
1 'polypeptide(L)'
;KSLSEGALRPSDLLAQFKQTEARTRAQIRAAELLDNTNLLQVTGCSAELQTPSCQTGCLSERYRSITGECNNRQHPRWGAANIPYSRWLPPEYEDVWGMPRGWEPKHTYHNFSLPPVRLVSQEVLFTHNDNISVDSTLSHLLVDWGQWIDHDVVLTPQSPSRATFKTGADCTHTCSRDTPCFPIQIPLSDPRHGIQSCMPFFRSAPSCGAGVLPHRHREQLNAITSFVDASMVYGSTNSLASVLRNNSSPLGSMALNPQHSDQDLAYMPFLPRLQAHLDPCGPHNTTSCFQAGDSRANEHLGLIALHTLFLREHNRLVKELHLLNLHWSPETLYQEARKIIGAIHQILTWEHYLPRILGESAMSLLMPPYQGYDPDVDPSIANIFATAAFRFAHVTVQPVVTRLGPGYTMNSQYPPLPLHHSLFASWRVVQEGGIDPVLRGLLLSPAKLQTAGQMMVEELTERLFQAQGGMPLDLGALNLQRGRDHGLPGYASWRRFCGLPVPTNTSELAEILGNFTLAHKFRRLYGTPYNIDVWVGAISEPALPGGRVGPLLSCLLARQFRALRDGDRFWWEREGVFTSTQRRNLHGVSLSRIICDNSHITHVPADPFSRTESPEDMLACSHPLIPHLDLSPWKEPDSGEEVGIKTC
;
A
#
# COMPACT_ATOMS: atom_id res chain seq x y z
N LYS A 1 12.07 52.43 -10.33
CA LYS A 1 11.06 52.81 -9.31
C LYS A 1 10.10 51.62 -9.16
N SER A 2 10.10 51.06 -7.94
CA SER A 2 9.34 49.92 -7.40
C SER A 2 7.84 49.86 -7.72
N LEU A 3 7.30 48.63 -7.81
CA LEU A 3 6.07 48.06 -7.17
C LEU A 3 5.79 46.68 -7.82
N SER A 4 6.32 45.57 -7.30
CA SER A 4 5.87 44.71 -6.18
C SER A 4 4.99 43.52 -6.62
N GLU A 5 5.44 42.35 -6.18
CA GLU A 5 4.87 41.00 -6.28
C GLU A 5 3.40 40.92 -5.82
N GLY A 6 2.64 40.03 -6.46
CA GLY A 6 1.32 39.62 -6.01
C GLY A 6 1.16 38.12 -6.18
N ALA A 7 1.58 37.34 -5.19
CA ALA A 7 1.16 35.96 -5.03
C ALA A 7 -0.37 35.93 -4.84
N LEU A 8 -1.06 35.09 -5.62
CA LEU A 8 -2.50 34.86 -5.49
C LEU A 8 -2.83 34.41 -4.05
N ARG A 9 -3.84 35.03 -3.45
CA ARG A 9 -4.28 34.74 -2.08
C ARG A 9 -5.21 33.51 -2.10
N PRO A 10 -5.27 32.70 -1.03
CA PRO A 10 -6.25 31.61 -0.90
C PRO A 10 -7.73 32.02 -1.13
N SER A 11 -8.05 33.31 -0.98
CA SER A 11 -9.35 33.89 -1.32
C SER A 11 -9.70 33.84 -2.81
N ASP A 12 -8.70 33.75 -3.69
CA ASP A 12 -8.87 33.78 -5.15
C ASP A 12 -9.30 32.42 -5.70
N LEU A 13 -8.93 31.32 -5.01
CA LEU A 13 -9.49 29.97 -5.22
C LEU A 13 -10.99 29.94 -4.91
N LEU A 14 -11.42 30.63 -3.85
CA LEU A 14 -12.83 30.77 -3.48
C LEU A 14 -13.63 31.58 -4.52
N ALA A 15 -12.99 32.50 -5.25
CA ALA A 15 -13.64 33.29 -6.29
C ALA A 15 -13.97 32.46 -7.55
N GLN A 16 -13.16 31.46 -7.88
CA GLN A 16 -13.49 30.48 -8.94
C GLN A 16 -14.66 29.57 -8.54
N PHE A 17 -14.81 29.21 -7.27
CA PHE A 17 -15.99 28.50 -6.76
C PHE A 17 -17.27 29.35 -6.75
N LYS A 18 -17.16 30.68 -6.84
CA LYS A 18 -18.29 31.62 -6.78
C LYS A 18 -18.88 32.01 -8.14
N GLN A 19 -18.28 31.61 -9.27
CA GLN A 19 -18.77 31.95 -10.62
C GLN A 19 -19.77 30.95 -11.23
N THR A 20 -20.50 30.21 -10.39
CA THR A 20 -21.62 29.37 -10.83
C THR A 20 -22.95 30.08 -10.53
N GLU A 21 -23.85 30.09 -11.52
CA GLU A 21 -25.10 30.86 -11.57
C GLU A 21 -25.99 30.80 -10.31
N ALA A 22 -26.88 31.79 -10.19
CA ALA A 22 -27.64 32.19 -9.01
C ALA A 22 -28.50 31.11 -8.28
N ARG A 23 -28.55 29.86 -8.76
CA ARG A 23 -29.18 28.74 -8.05
C ARG A 23 -28.25 28.00 -7.06
N THR A 24 -26.95 28.28 -7.09
CA THR A 24 -25.93 27.61 -6.24
C THR A 24 -25.67 28.31 -4.90
N ARG A 25 -26.60 29.14 -4.39
CA ARG A 25 -26.44 29.82 -3.09
C ARG A 25 -26.93 29.03 -1.88
N ALA A 26 -27.72 27.97 -2.07
CA ALA A 26 -28.29 27.22 -0.96
C ALA A 26 -27.38 26.12 -0.38
N GLN A 27 -26.32 25.72 -1.10
CA GLN A 27 -25.50 24.54 -0.75
C GLN A 27 -24.04 24.86 -0.35
N ILE A 28 -23.64 26.14 -0.33
CA ILE A 28 -22.32 26.58 0.16
C ILE A 28 -22.21 26.50 1.70
N ARG A 29 -23.30 26.22 2.42
CA ARG A 29 -23.29 26.17 3.89
C ARG A 29 -22.42 25.07 4.50
N ALA A 30 -22.19 23.94 3.82
CA ALA A 30 -21.34 22.87 4.34
C ALA A 30 -19.83 23.18 4.20
N ALA A 31 -19.46 23.92 3.16
CA ALA A 31 -18.08 24.39 2.95
C ALA A 31 -17.76 25.63 3.79
N GLU A 32 -18.77 26.45 4.14
CA GLU A 32 -18.63 27.58 5.07
C GLU A 32 -18.36 27.17 6.54
N LEU A 33 -18.53 25.89 6.88
CA LEU A 33 -18.32 25.35 8.24
C LEU A 33 -16.92 24.75 8.47
N LEU A 34 -16.10 24.63 7.42
CA LEU A 34 -14.69 24.23 7.54
C LEU A 34 -13.83 25.47 7.37
N ASP A 35 -13.09 25.85 8.43
CA ASP A 35 -12.02 26.82 8.30
C ASP A 35 -11.06 26.40 7.17
N ASN A 36 -10.52 27.37 6.42
CA ASN A 36 -9.63 27.11 5.28
C ASN A 36 -8.44 26.23 5.68
N THR A 37 -7.98 26.36 6.93
CA THR A 37 -6.92 25.54 7.53
C THR A 37 -7.31 24.05 7.60
N ASN A 38 -8.54 23.75 8.04
CA ASN A 38 -9.04 22.38 8.14
C ASN A 38 -9.21 21.76 6.75
N LEU A 39 -9.68 22.54 5.77
CA LEU A 39 -9.82 22.05 4.40
C LEU A 39 -8.45 21.68 3.81
N LEU A 40 -7.44 22.55 3.95
CA LEU A 40 -6.07 22.30 3.47
C LEU A 40 -5.42 21.08 4.14
N GLN A 41 -5.74 20.80 5.40
CA GLN A 41 -5.25 19.63 6.10
C GLN A 41 -5.93 18.35 5.60
N VAL A 42 -7.25 18.35 5.47
CA VAL A 42 -8.03 17.16 5.04
C VAL A 42 -7.72 16.77 3.58
N THR A 43 -7.41 17.75 2.73
CA THR A 43 -7.06 17.50 1.32
C THR A 43 -5.59 17.16 1.10
N GLY A 44 -4.73 17.24 2.13
CA GLY A 44 -3.27 17.11 1.98
C GLY A 44 -2.57 18.35 1.41
N CYS A 45 -3.32 19.37 0.96
CA CYS A 45 -2.77 20.59 0.36
C CYS A 45 -1.80 21.34 1.29
N SER A 46 -2.01 21.26 2.61
CA SER A 46 -1.15 21.96 3.56
C SER A 46 0.32 21.53 3.42
N ALA A 47 0.57 20.23 3.26
CA ALA A 47 1.92 19.71 3.03
C ALA A 47 2.48 20.16 1.67
N GLU A 48 1.62 20.19 0.63
CA GLU A 48 2.01 20.65 -0.70
C GLU A 48 2.29 22.16 -0.80
N LEU A 49 1.79 22.98 0.11
CA LEU A 49 1.98 24.44 0.06
C LEU A 49 3.11 24.94 0.97
N GLN A 50 3.51 24.17 1.97
CA GLN A 50 4.52 24.57 2.96
C GLN A 50 5.95 24.21 2.51
N THR A 51 6.85 25.19 2.38
CA THR A 51 8.26 24.91 2.11
C THR A 51 8.90 24.22 3.32
N PRO A 52 9.40 22.98 3.20
CA PRO A 52 10.00 22.28 4.34
C PRO A 52 11.30 22.95 4.76
N SER A 53 11.50 23.11 6.07
CA SER A 53 12.76 23.60 6.64
C SER A 53 13.56 22.42 7.17
N CYS A 54 14.69 22.14 6.53
CA CYS A 54 15.51 20.98 6.86
C CYS A 54 16.55 21.31 7.91
N GLN A 55 16.34 20.81 9.14
CA GLN A 55 17.31 20.93 10.22
C GLN A 55 18.60 20.15 9.89
N THR A 56 19.75 20.68 10.31
CA THR A 56 21.10 20.09 10.11
C THR A 56 21.74 19.66 11.44
N GLY A 57 20.90 19.34 12.43
CA GLY A 57 21.35 18.86 13.73
C GLY A 57 21.63 17.36 13.71
N CYS A 58 22.33 16.88 14.75
CA CYS A 58 22.72 15.49 14.88
C CYS A 58 21.51 14.52 14.82
N LEU A 59 20.37 14.85 15.46
CA LEU A 59 19.15 14.03 15.38
C LEU A 59 18.58 13.92 13.96
N SER A 60 18.53 15.03 13.22
CA SER A 60 18.04 15.08 11.83
C SER A 60 18.98 14.42 10.81
N GLU A 61 20.24 14.23 11.17
CA GLU A 61 21.18 13.42 10.38
C GLU A 61 21.07 11.93 10.71
N ARG A 62 20.71 11.58 11.96
CA ARG A 62 20.64 10.19 12.44
C ARG A 62 19.30 9.50 12.15
N TYR A 63 18.20 10.25 12.18
CA TYR A 63 16.84 9.72 12.09
C TYR A 63 16.00 10.37 11.00
N ARG A 64 15.08 9.59 10.44
CA ARG A 64 14.08 10.03 9.47
C ARG A 64 13.05 10.95 10.13
N SER A 65 12.58 11.96 9.42
CA SER A 65 11.32 12.62 9.76
C SER A 65 10.15 11.62 9.66
N ILE A 66 9.03 11.89 10.33
CA ILE A 66 7.80 11.09 10.18
C ILE A 66 7.15 11.34 8.81
N THR A 67 7.29 12.54 8.26
CA THR A 67 6.68 12.96 7.00
C THR A 67 7.48 12.55 5.77
N GLY A 68 8.68 11.98 5.94
CA GLY A 68 9.63 11.70 4.85
C GLY A 68 10.35 12.94 4.30
N GLU A 69 9.96 14.15 4.74
CA GLU A 69 10.62 15.39 4.33
C GLU A 69 12.10 15.40 4.73
N CYS A 70 12.90 16.11 3.93
CA CYS A 70 14.33 16.30 4.14
C CYS A 70 15.17 15.02 4.06
N ASN A 71 14.63 13.92 3.54
CA ASN A 71 15.45 12.79 3.10
C ASN A 71 16.44 13.28 2.04
N ASN A 72 15.94 13.83 0.93
CA ASN A 72 16.77 14.55 -0.01
C ASN A 72 16.97 16.00 0.46
N ARG A 73 18.22 16.46 0.57
CA ARG A 73 18.54 17.83 1.03
C ARG A 73 18.36 18.91 -0.04
N GLN A 74 18.49 18.55 -1.32
CA GLN A 74 18.33 19.46 -2.45
C GLN A 74 16.86 19.58 -2.88
N HIS A 75 16.13 18.47 -2.76
CA HIS A 75 14.71 18.37 -3.03
C HIS A 75 13.95 17.85 -1.80
N PRO A 76 13.74 18.68 -0.75
CA PRO A 76 13.20 18.28 0.55
C PRO A 76 11.87 17.51 0.56
N ARG A 77 11.16 17.50 -0.56
CA ARG A 77 9.85 16.85 -0.69
C ARG A 77 9.88 15.54 -1.47
N TRP A 78 10.97 15.20 -2.13
CA TRP A 78 11.04 13.92 -2.84
C TRP A 78 10.86 12.76 -1.87
N GLY A 79 9.84 11.95 -2.14
CA GLY A 79 9.43 10.84 -1.28
C GLY A 79 8.66 11.22 0.00
N ALA A 80 8.40 12.50 0.27
CA ALA A 80 7.60 12.92 1.42
C ALA A 80 6.11 12.53 1.26
N ALA A 81 5.39 12.47 2.39
CA ALA A 81 3.96 12.26 2.41
C ALA A 81 3.18 13.47 1.89
N ASN A 82 1.98 13.21 1.35
CA ASN A 82 1.08 14.21 0.76
C ASN A 82 1.73 15.04 -0.36
N ILE A 83 2.40 14.36 -1.29
CA ILE A 83 2.95 14.94 -2.52
C ILE A 83 2.33 14.27 -3.75
N PRO A 84 2.27 14.93 -4.92
CA PRO A 84 1.85 14.28 -6.16
C PRO A 84 2.74 13.07 -6.49
N TYR A 85 2.14 12.02 -7.06
CA TYR A 85 2.93 10.92 -7.63
C TYR A 85 3.84 11.42 -8.75
N SER A 86 5.00 10.78 -8.91
CA SER A 86 5.86 11.03 -10.07
C SER A 86 5.22 10.47 -11.35
N ARG A 87 5.46 11.13 -12.48
CA ARG A 87 4.95 10.74 -13.81
C ARG A 87 6.12 10.35 -14.71
N TRP A 88 6.21 9.06 -15.05
CA TRP A 88 7.21 8.58 -16.03
C TRP A 88 6.76 8.75 -17.49
N LEU A 89 5.45 8.83 -17.71
CA LEU A 89 4.82 9.19 -18.98
C LEU A 89 3.75 10.26 -18.72
N PRO A 90 3.49 11.15 -19.70
CA PRO A 90 2.37 12.09 -19.62
C PRO A 90 1.02 11.37 -19.40
N PRO A 91 0.07 11.97 -18.66
CA PRO A 91 -1.24 11.38 -18.48
C PRO A 91 -2.08 11.40 -19.77
N GLU A 92 -2.92 10.38 -19.94
CA GLU A 92 -3.92 10.28 -21.02
C GLU A 92 -5.33 10.46 -20.46
N TYR A 93 -5.89 11.66 -20.62
CA TYR A 93 -7.25 12.04 -20.24
C TYR A 93 -8.10 12.40 -21.46
N GLU A 94 -9.43 12.42 -21.34
CA GLU A 94 -10.35 12.86 -22.40
C GLU A 94 -10.31 14.37 -22.64
N ASP A 95 -9.91 15.14 -21.63
CA ASP A 95 -9.75 16.59 -21.71
C ASP A 95 -8.52 17.09 -20.94
N VAL A 96 -8.26 18.39 -21.05
CA VAL A 96 -7.14 19.06 -20.36
C VAL A 96 -7.33 19.16 -18.84
N TRP A 97 -8.56 18.99 -18.34
CA TRP A 97 -8.92 19.12 -16.92
C TRP A 97 -8.80 17.81 -16.13
N GLY A 98 -8.50 16.71 -16.82
CA GLY A 98 -8.36 15.40 -16.22
C GLY A 98 -9.67 14.62 -16.18
N MET A 99 -10.53 14.75 -17.19
CA MET A 99 -11.65 13.83 -17.41
C MET A 99 -11.11 12.43 -17.73
N PRO A 100 -11.44 11.40 -16.92
CA PRO A 100 -10.97 10.03 -17.11
C PRO A 100 -11.33 9.45 -18.47
N ARG A 101 -10.54 8.48 -18.95
CA ARG A 101 -10.92 7.71 -20.13
C ARG A 101 -12.17 6.88 -19.89
N GLY A 102 -13.08 6.84 -20.85
CA GLY A 102 -14.38 6.18 -20.73
C GLY A 102 -15.42 6.99 -19.95
N TRP A 103 -15.19 8.30 -19.76
CA TRP A 103 -16.18 9.19 -19.15
C TRP A 103 -17.34 9.46 -20.10
N GLU A 104 -17.06 9.88 -21.33
CA GLU A 104 -18.07 10.01 -22.38
C GLU A 104 -18.26 8.67 -23.11
N PRO A 105 -19.44 8.00 -23.00
CA PRO A 105 -19.64 6.66 -23.58
C PRO A 105 -19.43 6.57 -25.09
N LYS A 106 -19.66 7.66 -25.83
CA LYS A 106 -19.51 7.70 -27.28
C LYS A 106 -18.09 8.08 -27.73
N HIS A 107 -17.21 8.46 -26.81
CA HIS A 107 -15.82 8.76 -27.15
C HIS A 107 -15.11 7.49 -27.63
N THR A 108 -14.26 7.63 -28.64
CA THR A 108 -13.53 6.51 -29.23
C THR A 108 -12.02 6.75 -29.13
N TYR A 109 -11.29 5.67 -28.89
CA TYR A 109 -9.85 5.60 -28.80
C TYR A 109 -9.38 4.63 -29.88
N HIS A 110 -8.55 5.10 -30.82
CA HIS A 110 -8.12 4.29 -31.95
C HIS A 110 -9.30 3.63 -32.70
N ASN A 111 -10.39 4.38 -32.92
CA ASN A 111 -11.64 3.95 -33.57
C ASN A 111 -12.51 2.93 -32.78
N PHE A 112 -12.25 2.72 -31.48
CA PHE A 112 -13.08 1.86 -30.63
C PHE A 112 -13.46 2.55 -29.33
N SER A 113 -14.68 2.34 -28.84
CA SER A 113 -15.04 2.71 -27.46
C SER A 113 -14.39 1.76 -26.47
N LEU A 114 -14.02 2.27 -25.28
CA LEU A 114 -13.48 1.41 -24.22
C LEU A 114 -14.56 0.52 -23.63
N PRO A 115 -14.24 -0.74 -23.27
CA PRO A 115 -15.21 -1.63 -22.67
C PRO A 115 -15.59 -1.16 -21.25
N PRO A 116 -16.81 -1.44 -20.79
CA PRO A 116 -17.15 -1.35 -19.37
C PRO A 116 -16.16 -2.20 -18.55
N VAL A 117 -15.55 -1.63 -17.52
CA VAL A 117 -14.51 -2.30 -16.74
C VAL A 117 -15.02 -3.57 -16.04
N ARG A 118 -16.31 -3.60 -15.67
CA ARG A 118 -16.96 -4.80 -15.13
C ARG A 118 -17.05 -5.94 -16.14
N LEU A 119 -17.31 -5.63 -17.41
CA LEU A 119 -17.32 -6.65 -18.46
C LEU A 119 -15.92 -7.26 -18.65
N VAL A 120 -14.87 -6.44 -18.57
CA VAL A 120 -13.49 -6.94 -18.59
C VAL A 120 -13.22 -7.85 -17.40
N SER A 121 -13.69 -7.47 -16.20
CA SER A 121 -13.56 -8.31 -15.01
C SER A 121 -14.22 -9.68 -15.17
N GLN A 122 -15.46 -9.73 -15.66
CA GLN A 122 -16.19 -10.98 -15.89
C GLN A 122 -15.55 -11.87 -16.96
N GLU A 123 -15.10 -11.28 -18.06
CA GLU A 123 -14.64 -12.05 -19.22
C GLU A 123 -13.17 -12.47 -19.14
N VAL A 124 -12.35 -11.70 -18.40
CA VAL A 124 -10.90 -11.89 -18.33
C VAL A 124 -10.42 -12.24 -16.93
N LEU A 125 -10.93 -11.59 -15.89
CA LEU A 125 -10.36 -11.71 -14.54
C LEU A 125 -11.02 -12.83 -13.71
N PHE A 126 -12.32 -12.97 -13.82
CA PHE A 126 -13.13 -13.84 -12.97
C PHE A 126 -12.66 -15.30 -12.99
N THR A 127 -12.51 -15.88 -11.81
CA THR A 127 -12.17 -17.28 -11.58
C THR A 127 -12.98 -17.81 -10.39
N HIS A 128 -13.67 -18.94 -10.56
CA HIS A 128 -14.35 -19.60 -9.45
C HIS A 128 -13.34 -20.08 -8.39
N ASN A 129 -13.74 -20.00 -7.12
CA ASN A 129 -12.87 -20.32 -5.98
C ASN A 129 -12.37 -21.78 -5.98
N ASP A 130 -13.14 -22.71 -6.54
CA ASP A 130 -12.80 -24.14 -6.66
C ASP A 130 -11.91 -24.46 -7.87
N ASN A 131 -11.68 -23.49 -8.76
CA ASN A 131 -10.90 -23.63 -9.97
C ASN A 131 -9.66 -22.72 -9.96
N ILE A 132 -8.93 -22.70 -8.85
CA ILE A 132 -7.66 -21.99 -8.72
C ILE A 132 -6.47 -22.95 -8.72
N SER A 133 -5.34 -22.49 -9.23
CA SER A 133 -4.05 -23.14 -9.02
C SER A 133 -3.35 -22.53 -7.80
N VAL A 134 -2.69 -23.37 -7.02
CA VAL A 134 -1.85 -22.94 -5.89
C VAL A 134 -0.39 -22.88 -6.31
N ASP A 135 0.37 -22.00 -5.66
CA ASP A 135 1.81 -21.92 -5.84
C ASP A 135 2.49 -23.11 -5.16
N SER A 136 3.39 -23.79 -5.87
CA SER A 136 4.14 -24.93 -5.33
C SER A 136 5.42 -24.54 -4.59
N THR A 137 5.78 -23.26 -4.56
CA THR A 137 7.07 -22.79 -4.04
C THR A 137 6.95 -21.63 -3.05
N LEU A 138 5.83 -20.92 -3.01
CA LEU A 138 5.64 -19.73 -2.18
C LEU A 138 4.51 -19.90 -1.16
N SER A 139 4.73 -19.41 0.05
CA SER A 139 3.70 -19.33 1.09
C SER A 139 2.76 -18.15 0.85
N HIS A 140 1.60 -18.18 1.50
CA HIS A 140 0.66 -17.07 1.46
C HIS A 140 1.21 -15.84 2.18
N LEU A 141 2.11 -16.01 3.15
CA LEU A 141 2.78 -14.89 3.82
C LEU A 141 3.55 -13.98 2.86
N LEU A 142 4.09 -14.49 1.75
CA LEU A 142 4.70 -13.63 0.72
C LEU A 142 3.68 -12.66 0.11
N VAL A 143 2.45 -13.11 -0.11
CA VAL A 143 1.37 -12.28 -0.67
C VAL A 143 1.03 -11.15 0.30
N ASP A 144 0.84 -11.48 1.58
CA ASP A 144 0.57 -10.51 2.64
C ASP A 144 1.76 -9.56 2.85
N TRP A 145 3.01 -10.02 2.68
CA TRP A 145 4.19 -9.15 2.72
C TRP A 145 4.20 -8.15 1.56
N GLY A 146 3.76 -8.55 0.36
CA GLY A 146 3.61 -7.64 -0.77
C GLY A 146 2.64 -6.50 -0.46
N GLN A 147 1.49 -6.81 0.13
CA GLN A 147 0.51 -5.82 0.56
C GLN A 147 1.01 -4.97 1.75
N TRP A 148 1.71 -5.59 2.69
CA TRP A 148 2.35 -4.92 3.82
C TRP A 148 3.30 -3.81 3.35
N ILE A 149 4.13 -4.10 2.33
CA ILE A 149 5.05 -3.11 1.75
C ILE A 149 4.32 -2.12 0.85
N ASP A 150 3.26 -2.51 0.13
CA ASP A 150 2.42 -1.54 -0.62
C ASP A 150 1.87 -0.47 0.33
N HIS A 151 1.42 -0.89 1.51
CA HIS A 151 0.87 -0.02 2.53
C HIS A 151 1.92 0.86 3.23
N ASP A 152 3.21 0.58 3.06
CA ASP A 152 4.30 1.45 3.53
C ASP A 152 4.60 2.58 2.54
N VAL A 153 4.37 2.35 1.23
CA VAL A 153 4.84 3.27 0.18
C VAL A 153 3.73 3.91 -0.65
N VAL A 154 2.51 3.36 -0.68
CA VAL A 154 1.38 3.84 -1.51
C VAL A 154 0.11 3.99 -0.67
N LEU A 155 -0.45 5.20 -0.64
CA LEU A 155 -1.82 5.46 -0.23
C LEU A 155 -2.43 6.55 -1.11
N THR A 156 -3.35 6.18 -2.00
CA THR A 156 -4.12 7.16 -2.77
C THR A 156 -5.42 7.49 -2.05
N PRO A 157 -5.58 8.68 -1.45
CA PRO A 157 -6.83 9.06 -0.83
C PRO A 157 -7.92 9.26 -1.88
N GLN A 158 -9.15 8.92 -1.53
CA GLN A 158 -10.32 9.29 -2.32
C GLN A 158 -10.63 10.77 -2.14
N SER A 159 -11.38 11.36 -3.07
CA SER A 159 -11.92 12.71 -2.92
C SER A 159 -12.65 12.85 -1.56
N PRO A 160 -12.33 13.88 -0.75
CA PRO A 160 -13.01 14.09 0.54
C PRO A 160 -14.52 14.34 0.41
N SER A 161 -14.96 14.89 -0.73
CA SER A 161 -16.39 15.00 -1.02
C SER A 161 -16.97 13.66 -1.46
N ARG A 162 -18.09 13.26 -0.84
CA ARG A 162 -18.92 12.12 -1.27
C ARG A 162 -20.09 12.53 -2.17
N ALA A 163 -20.35 13.83 -2.30
CA ALA A 163 -21.43 14.37 -3.11
C ALA A 163 -20.91 14.95 -4.43
N THR A 164 -21.68 14.75 -5.49
CA THR A 164 -21.47 15.39 -6.80
C THR A 164 -21.43 16.91 -6.68
N PHE A 165 -20.51 17.56 -7.40
CA PHE A 165 -20.36 19.01 -7.33
C PHE A 165 -21.47 19.79 -8.02
N LYS A 166 -22.13 19.24 -9.05
CA LYS A 166 -23.21 19.97 -9.74
C LYS A 166 -24.57 19.77 -9.08
N THR A 167 -24.86 18.57 -8.58
CA THR A 167 -26.21 18.21 -8.11
C THR A 167 -26.32 17.97 -6.61
N GLY A 168 -25.19 17.78 -5.91
CA GLY A 168 -25.17 17.39 -4.50
C GLY A 168 -25.60 15.94 -4.22
N ALA A 169 -25.89 15.14 -5.25
CA ALA A 169 -26.21 13.72 -5.12
C ALA A 169 -25.02 12.93 -4.54
N ASP A 170 -25.28 12.02 -3.60
CA ASP A 170 -24.26 11.12 -3.04
C ASP A 170 -23.85 10.06 -4.08
N CYS A 171 -22.55 9.89 -4.31
CA CYS A 171 -22.02 8.90 -5.25
C CYS A 171 -22.38 7.45 -4.88
N THR A 172 -22.74 7.16 -3.62
CA THR A 172 -23.23 5.82 -3.23
C THR A 172 -24.64 5.53 -3.72
N HIS A 173 -25.39 6.56 -4.11
CA HIS A 173 -26.80 6.48 -4.47
C HIS A 173 -27.10 6.97 -5.90
N THR A 174 -26.08 7.37 -6.66
CA THR A 174 -26.23 7.84 -8.04
C THR A 174 -25.31 7.11 -9.01
N CYS A 175 -25.84 6.84 -10.21
CA CYS A 175 -25.08 6.34 -11.35
C CYS A 175 -24.68 7.44 -12.33
N SER A 176 -24.90 8.71 -11.97
CA SER A 176 -24.49 9.87 -12.77
C SER A 176 -22.98 10.03 -12.75
N ARG A 177 -22.41 10.28 -13.94
CA ARG A 177 -21.00 10.71 -14.07
C ARG A 177 -20.92 12.19 -13.80
N ASP A 178 -20.61 12.54 -12.56
CA ASP A 178 -20.36 13.92 -12.13
C ASP A 178 -19.35 13.94 -11.00
N THR A 179 -18.31 14.76 -11.10
CA THR A 179 -17.18 14.73 -10.16
C THR A 179 -17.68 14.98 -8.74
N PRO A 180 -17.24 14.18 -7.74
CA PRO A 180 -16.19 13.15 -7.79
C PRO A 180 -16.68 11.74 -8.12
N CYS A 181 -17.93 11.54 -8.52
CA CYS A 181 -18.48 10.24 -8.89
C CYS A 181 -18.06 9.83 -10.31
N PHE A 182 -17.47 8.64 -10.43
CA PHE A 182 -17.17 8.01 -11.72
C PHE A 182 -17.63 6.54 -11.71
N PRO A 183 -18.95 6.30 -11.59
CA PRO A 183 -19.53 5.00 -11.26
C PRO A 183 -19.24 3.93 -12.33
N ILE A 184 -19.01 2.70 -11.88
CA ILE A 184 -18.78 1.54 -12.74
C ILE A 184 -20.11 1.00 -13.20
N GLN A 185 -20.41 1.15 -14.48
CA GLN A 185 -21.67 0.67 -15.06
C GLN A 185 -21.74 -0.86 -15.05
N ILE A 186 -22.91 -1.39 -14.69
CA ILE A 186 -23.19 -2.82 -14.70
C ILE A 186 -23.73 -3.19 -16.09
N PRO A 187 -23.06 -4.09 -16.84
CA PRO A 187 -23.54 -4.57 -18.14
C PRO A 187 -24.91 -5.26 -18.02
N LEU A 188 -25.70 -5.25 -19.10
CA LEU A 188 -26.99 -5.96 -19.14
C LEU A 188 -26.85 -7.48 -18.98
N SER A 189 -25.68 -8.02 -19.34
CA SER A 189 -25.35 -9.45 -19.18
C SER A 189 -24.89 -9.82 -17.76
N ASP A 190 -24.67 -8.85 -16.88
CA ASP A 190 -24.20 -9.10 -15.51
C ASP A 190 -25.31 -9.75 -14.67
N PRO A 191 -25.04 -10.81 -13.89
CA PRO A 191 -26.03 -11.43 -13.01
C PRO A 191 -26.64 -10.47 -11.98
N ARG A 192 -25.96 -9.36 -11.67
CA ARG A 192 -26.42 -8.31 -10.75
C ARG A 192 -27.32 -7.28 -11.42
N HIS A 193 -27.56 -7.42 -12.73
CA HIS A 193 -28.49 -6.56 -13.46
C HIS A 193 -29.90 -6.65 -12.86
N GLY A 194 -30.59 -5.50 -12.77
CA GLY A 194 -31.92 -5.40 -12.16
C GLY A 194 -31.92 -5.16 -10.64
N ILE A 195 -30.82 -5.42 -9.93
CA ILE A 195 -30.65 -5.01 -8.52
C ILE A 195 -30.18 -3.55 -8.45
N GLN A 196 -29.21 -3.18 -9.29
CA GLN A 196 -28.74 -1.81 -9.44
C GLN A 196 -28.11 -1.60 -10.83
N SER A 197 -27.96 -0.33 -11.23
CA SER A 197 -27.42 0.04 -12.56
C SER A 197 -25.90 0.24 -12.58
N CYS A 198 -25.26 0.46 -11.42
CA CYS A 198 -23.82 0.71 -11.34
C CYS A 198 -23.26 0.38 -9.95
N MET A 199 -21.96 0.12 -9.85
CA MET A 199 -21.23 0.13 -8.59
C MET A 199 -20.66 1.53 -8.31
N PRO A 200 -20.69 2.02 -7.06
CA PRO A 200 -20.17 3.33 -6.71
C PRO A 200 -18.64 3.36 -6.88
N PHE A 201 -18.13 4.48 -7.39
CA PHE A 201 -16.70 4.74 -7.49
C PHE A 201 -16.46 6.23 -7.33
N PHE A 202 -15.55 6.56 -6.41
CA PHE A 202 -15.10 7.91 -6.12
C PHE A 202 -13.74 8.12 -6.74
N ARG A 203 -13.60 9.21 -7.51
CA ARG A 203 -12.32 9.64 -8.06
C ARG A 203 -11.33 9.92 -6.93
N SER A 204 -10.07 9.61 -7.17
CA SER A 204 -8.96 9.89 -6.25
C SER A 204 -8.81 11.40 -6.01
N ALA A 205 -8.40 11.80 -4.82
CA ALA A 205 -8.19 13.21 -4.52
C ALA A 205 -7.12 13.81 -5.46
N PRO A 206 -7.37 15.00 -6.02
CA PRO A 206 -6.35 15.68 -6.81
C PRO A 206 -5.27 16.29 -5.90
N SER A 207 -4.02 16.30 -6.36
CA SER A 207 -2.94 17.11 -5.76
C SER A 207 -3.26 18.60 -5.88
N CYS A 208 -2.77 19.35 -4.90
CA CYS A 208 -3.04 20.78 -4.75
C CYS A 208 -1.99 21.70 -5.37
N GLY A 209 -1.02 21.12 -6.09
CA GLY A 209 0.23 21.79 -6.47
C GLY A 209 0.08 23.25 -6.93
N ALA A 210 0.86 24.14 -6.31
CA ALA A 210 1.01 25.53 -6.71
C ALA A 210 1.75 25.62 -8.07
N GLY A 211 1.09 26.19 -9.08
CA GLY A 211 1.66 26.42 -10.41
C GLY A 211 0.64 27.06 -11.34
N VAL A 212 1.09 28.03 -12.14
CA VAL A 212 0.26 28.91 -12.98
C VAL A 212 -0.47 28.10 -14.06
N LEU A 213 -1.80 28.18 -14.09
CA LEU A 213 -2.64 27.77 -15.23
C LEU A 213 -2.10 28.41 -16.52
N PRO A 214 -2.04 27.67 -17.66
CA PRO A 214 -3.05 26.70 -18.09
C PRO A 214 -2.53 25.29 -18.42
N HIS A 215 -1.32 24.91 -18.03
CA HIS A 215 -0.67 23.66 -18.51
C HIS A 215 -0.55 22.52 -17.49
N ARG A 216 -1.36 22.49 -16.42
CA ARG A 216 -1.36 21.37 -15.47
C ARG A 216 -2.54 20.43 -15.70
N HIS A 217 -2.23 19.17 -16.01
CA HIS A 217 -3.18 18.05 -15.95
C HIS A 217 -3.47 17.66 -14.50
N ARG A 218 -4.59 16.95 -14.27
CA ARG A 218 -4.93 16.43 -12.94
C ARG A 218 -3.87 15.42 -12.48
N GLU A 219 -3.26 15.70 -11.33
CA GLU A 219 -2.39 14.74 -10.64
C GLU A 219 -3.06 14.20 -9.38
N GLN A 220 -2.75 12.95 -9.03
CA GLN A 220 -3.12 12.34 -7.75
C GLN A 220 -1.93 12.42 -6.81
N LEU A 221 -2.20 12.34 -5.52
CA LEU A 221 -1.17 12.40 -4.48
C LEU A 221 -1.00 11.07 -3.76
N ASN A 222 0.19 10.87 -3.21
CA ASN A 222 0.50 9.85 -2.23
C ASN A 222 0.35 10.45 -0.83
N ALA A 223 -0.56 9.93 0.00
CA ALA A 223 -0.82 10.47 1.33
C ALA A 223 0.19 10.01 2.39
N ILE A 224 1.04 9.03 2.06
CA ILE A 224 2.09 8.48 2.93
C ILE A 224 3.47 8.66 2.32
N THR A 225 4.53 8.40 3.09
CA THR A 225 5.89 8.51 2.58
C THR A 225 6.12 7.49 1.46
N SER A 226 7.08 7.75 0.57
CA SER A 226 7.44 6.79 -0.49
C SER A 226 8.46 5.76 -0.04
N PHE A 227 9.14 5.98 1.10
CA PHE A 227 10.25 5.16 1.55
C PHE A 227 9.74 3.87 2.20
N VAL A 228 10.52 2.79 2.10
CA VAL A 228 10.30 1.62 2.97
C VAL A 228 10.92 1.95 4.33
N ASP A 229 10.11 2.57 5.19
CA ASP A 229 10.51 3.12 6.48
C ASP A 229 9.58 2.77 7.65
N ALA A 230 8.71 1.78 7.43
CA ALA A 230 7.72 1.29 8.37
C ALA A 230 6.66 2.34 8.78
N SER A 231 6.32 3.26 7.88
CA SER A 231 5.27 4.27 8.06
C SER A 231 3.90 3.66 8.32
N MET A 232 3.61 2.44 7.86
CA MET A 232 2.39 1.70 8.23
C MET A 232 2.33 1.30 9.71
N VAL A 233 3.47 1.29 10.42
CA VAL A 233 3.55 1.14 11.88
C VAL A 233 3.54 2.51 12.57
N TYR A 234 4.32 3.48 12.07
CA TYR A 234 4.62 4.74 12.76
C TYR A 234 3.77 5.95 12.35
N GLY A 235 3.03 5.84 11.25
CA GLY A 235 2.29 6.94 10.62
C GLY A 235 3.16 7.79 9.70
N SER A 236 2.50 8.52 8.80
CA SER A 236 3.14 9.48 7.87
C SER A 236 2.87 10.95 8.22
N THR A 237 2.29 11.21 9.39
CA THR A 237 2.05 12.56 9.91
C THR A 237 2.48 12.65 11.38
N ASN A 238 3.04 13.80 11.78
CA ASN A 238 3.49 14.00 13.16
C ASN A 238 2.35 13.84 14.18
N SER A 239 1.13 14.25 13.83
CA SER A 239 -0.05 14.10 14.70
C SER A 239 -0.41 12.64 14.92
N LEU A 240 -0.49 11.82 13.86
CA LEU A 240 -0.78 10.39 13.99
C LEU A 240 0.35 9.67 14.74
N ALA A 241 1.61 9.93 14.40
CA ALA A 241 2.75 9.34 15.08
C ALA A 241 2.75 9.64 16.59
N SER A 242 2.39 10.87 16.99
CA SER A 242 2.28 11.25 18.40
C SER A 242 1.14 10.53 19.13
N VAL A 243 0.03 10.23 18.44
CA VAL A 243 -1.12 9.50 19.01
C VAL A 243 -0.82 8.01 19.15
N LEU A 244 -0.04 7.44 18.23
CA LEU A 244 0.34 6.03 18.25
C LEU A 244 1.40 5.72 19.32
N ARG A 245 2.03 6.73 19.91
CA ARG A 245 3.00 6.59 21.00
C ARG A 245 2.32 6.58 22.36
N ASN A 246 2.84 5.78 23.29
CA ASN A 246 2.50 5.92 24.70
C ASN A 246 3.33 7.06 25.31
N ASN A 247 2.80 8.28 25.24
CA ASN A 247 3.50 9.49 25.73
C ASN A 247 3.74 9.49 27.26
N SER A 248 3.08 8.60 27.99
CA SER A 248 3.29 8.40 29.43
C SER A 248 4.34 7.32 29.73
N SER A 249 4.81 6.58 28.72
CA SER A 249 5.81 5.51 28.89
C SER A 249 7.19 6.12 29.16
N PRO A 250 7.91 5.70 30.22
CA PRO A 250 9.29 6.09 30.43
C PRO A 250 10.26 5.46 29.44
N LEU A 251 9.78 4.57 28.56
CA LEU A 251 10.61 3.86 27.58
C LEU A 251 10.38 4.33 26.13
N GLY A 252 9.38 5.19 25.88
CA GLY A 252 9.07 5.63 24.51
C GLY A 252 8.32 4.59 23.67
N SER A 253 7.66 3.63 24.33
CA SER A 253 6.86 2.56 23.71
C SER A 253 5.69 3.09 22.88
N MET A 254 5.20 2.26 21.95
CA MET A 254 3.94 2.47 21.25
C MET A 254 2.74 2.22 22.17
N ALA A 255 1.63 2.89 21.89
CA ALA A 255 0.37 2.74 22.60
C ALA A 255 -0.21 1.32 22.39
N LEU A 256 -0.87 0.80 23.43
CA LEU A 256 -1.43 -0.55 23.46
C LEU A 256 -2.94 -0.49 23.72
N ASN A 257 -3.64 -1.56 23.36
CA ASN A 257 -5.05 -1.71 23.72
C ASN A 257 -5.21 -1.80 25.24
N PRO A 258 -6.01 -0.92 25.88
CA PRO A 258 -6.22 -0.99 27.32
C PRO A 258 -7.34 -1.96 27.72
N GLN A 259 -8.13 -2.47 26.77
CA GLN A 259 -9.34 -3.25 27.02
C GLN A 259 -9.14 -4.75 26.77
N HIS A 260 -8.29 -5.10 25.81
CA HIS A 260 -8.09 -6.48 25.39
C HIS A 260 -6.61 -6.82 25.25
N SER A 261 -6.28 -8.07 25.52
CA SER A 261 -4.98 -8.69 25.27
C SER A 261 -5.16 -10.06 24.61
N ASP A 262 -4.11 -10.53 23.97
CA ASP A 262 -3.99 -11.83 23.32
C ASP A 262 -3.17 -12.76 24.22
N GLN A 263 -3.79 -13.35 25.25
CA GLN A 263 -3.10 -14.21 26.23
C GLN A 263 -1.82 -13.52 26.76
N ASP A 264 -1.99 -12.35 27.36
CA ASP A 264 -0.92 -11.46 27.88
C ASP A 264 -0.09 -10.70 26.84
N LEU A 265 -0.16 -11.03 25.55
CA LEU A 265 0.44 -10.22 24.49
C LEU A 265 -0.46 -9.06 24.08
N ALA A 266 0.15 -7.94 23.68
CA ALA A 266 -0.59 -6.72 23.41
C ALA A 266 -1.32 -6.75 22.07
N TYR A 267 -2.46 -6.04 21.99
CA TYR A 267 -3.08 -5.62 20.74
C TYR A 267 -2.79 -4.14 20.44
N MET A 268 -3.00 -3.76 19.18
CA MET A 268 -3.10 -2.36 18.79
C MET A 268 -4.26 -1.65 19.54
N PRO A 269 -4.14 -0.34 19.83
CA PRO A 269 -5.26 0.44 20.34
C PRO A 269 -6.42 0.43 19.33
N PHE A 270 -7.65 0.62 19.80
CA PHE A 270 -8.80 0.82 18.91
C PHE A 270 -8.89 2.27 18.44
N LEU A 271 -9.51 2.49 17.27
CA LEU A 271 -9.92 3.82 16.83
C LEU A 271 -10.85 4.47 17.88
N PRO A 272 -10.68 5.77 18.16
CA PRO A 272 -11.54 6.47 19.10
C PRO A 272 -13.03 6.42 18.72
N ARG A 273 -13.90 6.07 19.68
CA ARG A 273 -15.36 5.89 19.49
C ARG A 273 -16.11 7.13 18.98
N LEU A 274 -15.51 8.33 19.01
CA LEU A 274 -16.11 9.55 18.44
C LEU A 274 -16.36 9.43 16.92
N GLN A 275 -15.74 8.45 16.26
CA GLN A 275 -15.92 8.15 14.83
C GLN A 275 -16.75 6.88 14.59
N ALA A 276 -17.54 6.38 15.57
CA ALA A 276 -18.23 5.10 15.47
C ALA A 276 -19.18 4.93 14.26
N HIS A 277 -19.69 6.02 13.67
CA HIS A 277 -20.49 5.98 12.44
C HIS A 277 -19.65 5.84 11.14
N LEU A 278 -18.32 5.93 11.26
CA LEU A 278 -17.34 5.83 10.18
C LEU A 278 -16.39 4.63 10.35
N ASP A 279 -16.54 3.85 11.43
CA ASP A 279 -15.74 2.66 11.70
C ASP A 279 -16.27 1.48 10.86
N PRO A 280 -15.54 1.02 9.83
CA PRO A 280 -16.00 -0.08 8.98
C PRO A 280 -15.97 -1.44 9.69
N CYS A 281 -15.32 -1.54 10.86
CA CYS A 281 -15.41 -2.74 11.69
C CYS A 281 -16.72 -2.76 12.52
N GLY A 282 -17.37 -1.60 12.67
CA GLY A 282 -18.57 -1.36 13.49
C GLY A 282 -18.37 -1.74 14.97
N PRO A 283 -19.19 -1.23 15.91
CA PRO A 283 -19.13 -1.72 17.28
C PRO A 283 -19.77 -3.12 17.38
N HIS A 284 -19.07 -4.17 16.93
CA HIS A 284 -19.49 -5.55 17.16
C HIS A 284 -19.00 -5.98 18.54
N ASN A 285 -19.92 -6.23 19.49
CA ASN A 285 -19.58 -6.70 20.85
C ASN A 285 -18.43 -5.88 21.50
N THR A 286 -18.51 -4.54 21.45
CA THR A 286 -17.52 -3.58 21.99
C THR A 286 -16.16 -3.46 21.28
N THR A 287 -15.95 -4.20 20.19
CA THR A 287 -14.74 -4.09 19.34
C THR A 287 -14.89 -3.00 18.28
N SER A 288 -13.77 -2.41 17.86
CA SER A 288 -13.67 -1.41 16.80
C SER A 288 -12.51 -1.78 15.87
N CYS A 289 -12.34 -1.05 14.77
CA CYS A 289 -11.10 -1.17 14.01
C CYS A 289 -9.90 -0.76 14.87
N PHE A 290 -8.79 -1.48 14.71
CA PHE A 290 -7.50 -1.12 15.30
C PHE A 290 -6.94 0.15 14.68
N GLN A 291 -6.24 0.95 15.48
CA GLN A 291 -5.53 2.14 15.05
C GLN A 291 -4.04 1.80 14.84
N ALA A 292 -3.53 2.10 13.66
CA ALA A 292 -2.14 1.89 13.25
C ALA A 292 -1.61 3.10 12.47
N GLY A 293 -0.37 3.01 11.97
CA GLY A 293 0.25 4.03 11.11
C GLY A 293 -0.43 4.17 9.74
N ASP A 294 -1.05 3.10 9.24
CA ASP A 294 -1.84 3.10 8.01
C ASP A 294 -3.34 2.83 8.29
N SER A 295 -4.22 3.48 7.53
CA SER A 295 -5.67 3.40 7.72
C SER A 295 -6.30 2.09 7.26
N ARG A 296 -5.57 1.29 6.47
CA ARG A 296 -6.02 0.01 5.91
C ARG A 296 -5.59 -1.19 6.77
N ALA A 297 -5.04 -0.97 7.96
CA ALA A 297 -4.58 -2.03 8.86
C ALA A 297 -5.62 -3.12 9.18
N ASN A 298 -6.91 -2.81 9.06
CA ASN A 298 -8.03 -3.70 9.34
C ASN A 298 -8.63 -4.34 8.09
N GLU A 299 -8.04 -4.17 6.91
CA GLU A 299 -8.65 -4.64 5.65
C GLU A 299 -8.94 -6.14 5.68
N HIS A 300 -8.02 -6.97 6.17
CA HIS A 300 -8.23 -8.40 6.44
C HIS A 300 -7.39 -8.86 7.63
N LEU A 301 -7.68 -10.08 8.13
CA LEU A 301 -7.05 -10.61 9.35
C LEU A 301 -5.52 -10.75 9.26
N GLY A 302 -4.97 -11.03 8.07
CA GLY A 302 -3.53 -11.15 7.84
C GLY A 302 -2.78 -9.84 8.08
N LEU A 303 -3.30 -8.72 7.57
CA LEU A 303 -2.76 -7.39 7.86
C LEU A 303 -2.89 -7.02 9.34
N ILE A 304 -4.01 -7.32 9.99
CA ILE A 304 -4.14 -7.09 11.45
C ILE A 304 -3.07 -7.85 12.22
N ALA A 305 -2.78 -9.09 11.82
CA ALA A 305 -1.73 -9.90 12.43
C ALA A 305 -0.35 -9.28 12.24
N LEU A 306 0.02 -8.84 11.03
CA LEU A 306 1.31 -8.18 10.76
C LEU A 306 1.45 -6.84 11.49
N HIS A 307 0.42 -5.98 11.48
CA HIS A 307 0.46 -4.73 12.24
C HIS A 307 0.63 -4.97 13.74
N THR A 308 -0.09 -5.95 14.31
CA THR A 308 0.06 -6.32 15.72
C THR A 308 1.45 -6.87 16.00
N LEU A 309 1.99 -7.70 15.10
CA LEU A 309 3.33 -8.29 15.23
C LEU A 309 4.41 -7.21 15.29
N PHE A 310 4.40 -6.24 14.38
CA PHE A 310 5.42 -5.18 14.36
C PHE A 310 5.23 -4.12 15.45
N LEU A 311 4.00 -3.92 15.95
CA LEU A 311 3.78 -3.16 17.20
C LEU A 311 4.49 -3.83 18.38
N ARG A 312 4.32 -5.15 18.52
CA ARG A 312 4.97 -5.94 19.58
C ARG A 312 6.49 -5.89 19.43
N GLU A 313 6.99 -6.05 18.19
CA GLU A 313 8.43 -6.01 17.92
C GLU A 313 9.05 -4.66 18.29
N HIS A 314 8.37 -3.54 18.01
CA HIS A 314 8.84 -2.23 18.43
C HIS A 314 9.00 -2.16 19.96
N ASN A 315 7.98 -2.57 20.70
CA ASN A 315 8.01 -2.51 22.16
C ASN A 315 9.03 -3.49 22.76
N ARG A 316 9.27 -4.65 22.11
CA ARG A 316 10.35 -5.58 22.48
C ARG A 316 11.72 -4.93 22.31
N LEU A 317 11.99 -4.35 21.14
CA LEU A 317 13.24 -3.66 20.84
C LEU A 317 13.50 -2.50 21.80
N VAL A 318 12.49 -1.65 22.07
CA VAL A 318 12.59 -0.55 23.05
C VAL A 318 13.03 -1.06 24.42
N LYS A 319 12.43 -2.17 24.90
CA LYS A 319 12.77 -2.74 26.20
C LYS A 319 14.21 -3.25 26.22
N GLU A 320 14.64 -3.98 25.20
CA GLU A 320 15.99 -4.54 25.13
C GLU A 320 17.07 -3.46 24.96
N LEU A 321 16.82 -2.46 24.13
CA LEU A 321 17.72 -1.32 23.96
C LEU A 321 17.86 -0.52 25.25
N HIS A 322 16.79 -0.36 26.03
CA HIS A 322 16.86 0.29 27.34
C HIS A 322 17.74 -0.50 28.32
N LEU A 323 17.63 -1.84 28.34
CA LEU A 323 18.47 -2.68 29.18
C LEU A 323 19.95 -2.61 28.80
N LEU A 324 20.25 -2.40 27.51
CA LEU A 324 21.62 -2.20 27.02
C LEU A 324 22.15 -0.78 27.30
N ASN A 325 21.27 0.22 27.26
CA ASN A 325 21.60 1.64 27.34
C ASN A 325 20.68 2.35 28.34
N LEU A 326 20.96 2.19 29.64
CA LEU A 326 20.12 2.75 30.71
C LEU A 326 20.03 4.29 30.67
N HIS A 327 21.01 4.95 30.04
CA HIS A 327 21.07 6.41 29.88
C HIS A 327 20.21 6.94 28.72
N TRP A 328 19.70 6.08 27.83
CA TRP A 328 18.92 6.54 26.68
C TRP A 328 17.56 7.11 27.09
N SER A 329 17.23 8.25 26.49
CA SER A 329 15.92 8.89 26.67
C SER A 329 14.81 8.09 25.97
N PRO A 330 13.54 8.26 26.39
CA PRO A 330 12.39 7.67 25.69
C PRO A 330 12.36 7.97 24.19
N GLU A 331 12.75 9.18 23.80
CA GLU A 331 12.82 9.57 22.38
C GLU A 331 13.91 8.79 21.62
N THR A 332 15.08 8.62 22.23
CA THR A 332 16.18 7.85 21.63
C THR A 332 15.78 6.39 21.43
N LEU A 333 15.15 5.78 22.44
CA LEU A 333 14.65 4.40 22.38
C LEU A 333 13.61 4.22 21.26
N TYR A 334 12.63 5.13 21.17
CA TYR A 334 11.64 5.12 20.09
C TYR A 334 12.29 5.21 18.71
N GLN A 335 13.22 6.15 18.51
CA GLN A 335 13.85 6.37 17.21
C GLN A 335 14.80 5.24 16.81
N GLU A 336 15.57 4.66 17.74
CA GLU A 336 16.44 3.52 17.43
C GLU A 336 15.63 2.26 17.11
N ALA A 337 14.57 1.95 17.88
CA ALA A 337 13.68 0.84 17.56
C ALA A 337 12.98 1.05 16.19
N ARG A 338 12.48 2.27 15.92
CA ARG A 338 11.92 2.66 14.61
C ARG A 338 12.92 2.45 13.47
N LYS A 339 14.17 2.87 13.67
CA LYS A 339 15.25 2.75 12.69
C LYS A 339 15.61 1.29 12.41
N ILE A 340 15.70 0.44 13.44
CA ILE A 340 15.93 -1.01 13.28
C ILE A 340 14.79 -1.66 12.51
N ILE A 341 13.53 -1.35 12.88
CA ILE A 341 12.36 -1.89 12.19
C ILE A 341 12.34 -1.46 10.72
N GLY A 342 12.63 -0.19 10.41
CA GLY A 342 12.76 0.25 9.02
C GLY A 342 13.82 -0.56 8.25
N ALA A 343 14.98 -0.83 8.84
CA ALA A 343 16.01 -1.65 8.22
C ALA A 343 15.56 -3.11 8.01
N ILE A 344 14.85 -3.71 8.96
CA ILE A 344 14.27 -5.05 8.82
C ILE A 344 13.32 -5.10 7.61
N HIS A 345 12.47 -4.08 7.43
CA HIS A 345 11.56 -4.02 6.29
C HIS A 345 12.31 -3.90 4.97
N GLN A 346 13.37 -3.10 4.92
CA GLN A 346 14.24 -2.98 3.75
C GLN A 346 14.92 -4.32 3.40
N ILE A 347 15.49 -5.01 4.39
CA ILE A 347 16.16 -6.30 4.19
C ILE A 347 15.18 -7.36 3.69
N LEU A 348 14.07 -7.58 4.41
CA LEU A 348 13.06 -8.56 4.03
C LEU A 348 12.49 -8.28 2.63
N THR A 349 12.34 -7.01 2.26
CA THR A 349 11.82 -6.65 0.94
C THR A 349 12.83 -6.88 -0.17
N TRP A 350 14.07 -6.38 -0.05
CA TRP A 350 15.04 -6.48 -1.14
C TRP A 350 15.73 -7.84 -1.25
N GLU A 351 15.97 -8.51 -0.13
CA GLU A 351 16.70 -9.79 -0.12
C GLU A 351 15.77 -11.00 -0.20
N HIS A 352 14.54 -10.89 0.31
CA HIS A 352 13.64 -12.04 0.37
C HIS A 352 12.42 -11.89 -0.56
N TYR A 353 11.75 -10.75 -0.58
CA TYR A 353 10.54 -10.59 -1.40
C TYR A 353 10.87 -10.38 -2.89
N LEU A 354 11.66 -9.37 -3.24
CA LEU A 354 11.90 -8.98 -4.64
C LEU A 354 12.49 -10.09 -5.53
N PRO A 355 13.45 -10.91 -5.08
CA PRO A 355 13.98 -12.01 -5.91
C PRO A 355 12.92 -13.03 -6.28
N ARG A 356 11.94 -13.30 -5.40
CA ARG A 356 10.82 -14.23 -5.64
C ARG A 356 9.77 -13.64 -6.58
N ILE A 357 9.61 -12.32 -6.59
CA ILE A 357 8.69 -11.62 -7.50
C ILE A 357 9.30 -11.48 -8.90
N LEU A 358 10.54 -11.02 -9.01
CA LEU A 358 11.19 -10.77 -10.30
C LEU A 358 11.75 -12.06 -10.93
N GLY A 359 12.19 -13.00 -10.11
CA GLY A 359 13.01 -14.14 -10.54
C GLY A 359 14.50 -13.76 -10.63
N GLU A 360 15.38 -14.73 -10.40
CA GLU A 360 16.84 -14.53 -10.29
C GLU A 360 17.45 -13.77 -11.47
N SER A 361 17.10 -14.14 -12.71
CA SER A 361 17.67 -13.51 -13.90
C SER A 361 17.26 -12.04 -14.04
N ALA A 362 15.99 -11.72 -13.79
CA ALA A 362 15.51 -10.33 -13.85
C ALA A 362 15.99 -9.52 -12.65
N MET A 363 16.10 -10.13 -11.46
CA MET A 363 16.70 -9.50 -10.28
C MET A 363 18.13 -9.07 -10.58
N SER A 364 18.98 -9.99 -11.05
CA SER A 364 20.38 -9.69 -11.40
C SER A 364 20.52 -8.61 -12.49
N LEU A 365 19.65 -8.64 -13.50
CA LEU A 365 19.71 -7.69 -14.62
C LEU A 365 19.18 -6.30 -14.28
N LEU A 366 18.07 -6.22 -13.54
CA LEU A 366 17.32 -4.96 -13.34
C LEU A 366 17.65 -4.27 -12.01
N MET A 367 18.11 -5.05 -11.01
CA MET A 367 18.47 -4.59 -9.67
C MET A 367 19.97 -4.77 -9.42
N PRO A 368 20.85 -3.94 -10.03
CA PRO A 368 22.29 -4.04 -9.81
C PRO A 368 22.65 -3.83 -8.33
N PRO A 369 23.82 -4.32 -7.86
CA PRO A 369 24.28 -4.12 -6.50
C PRO A 369 24.30 -2.64 -6.11
N TYR A 370 23.95 -2.35 -4.85
CA TYR A 370 23.89 -0.98 -4.32
C TYR A 370 25.26 -0.30 -4.43
N GLN A 371 25.28 0.93 -4.95
CA GLN A 371 26.51 1.73 -5.16
C GLN A 371 26.61 2.93 -4.20
N GLY A 372 25.67 3.09 -3.27
CA GLY A 372 25.56 4.26 -2.41
C GLY A 372 24.33 5.12 -2.74
N TYR A 373 24.07 6.08 -1.86
CA TYR A 373 22.95 7.03 -2.00
C TYR A 373 23.28 8.04 -3.09
N ASP A 374 22.35 8.19 -4.03
CA ASP A 374 22.41 9.17 -5.11
C ASP A 374 21.36 10.28 -4.88
N PRO A 375 21.78 11.52 -4.56
CA PRO A 375 20.87 12.63 -4.32
C PRO A 375 20.13 13.12 -5.58
N ASP A 376 20.51 12.66 -6.78
CA ASP A 376 19.84 13.03 -8.03
C ASP A 376 18.74 12.04 -8.42
N VAL A 377 18.60 10.93 -7.69
CA VAL A 377 17.51 9.95 -7.86
C VAL A 377 16.26 10.43 -7.11
N ASP A 378 15.13 10.49 -7.81
CA ASP A 378 13.81 10.77 -7.21
C ASP A 378 13.17 9.48 -6.67
N PRO A 379 13.08 9.29 -5.34
CA PRO A 379 12.43 8.14 -4.73
C PRO A 379 10.89 8.23 -4.73
N SER A 380 10.28 9.32 -5.21
CA SER A 380 8.83 9.48 -5.18
C SER A 380 8.13 8.35 -5.96
N ILE A 381 7.10 7.76 -5.36
CA ILE A 381 6.33 6.71 -6.04
C ILE A 381 5.74 7.23 -7.36
N ALA A 382 5.93 6.45 -8.42
CA ALA A 382 5.33 6.72 -9.71
C ALA A 382 3.86 6.33 -9.74
N ASN A 383 3.03 7.13 -10.42
CA ASN A 383 1.60 6.89 -10.52
C ASN A 383 1.29 5.50 -11.13
N ILE A 384 2.10 5.06 -12.11
CA ILE A 384 2.01 3.73 -12.72
C ILE A 384 2.28 2.60 -11.71
N PHE A 385 3.20 2.81 -10.77
CA PHE A 385 3.53 1.83 -9.74
C PHE A 385 2.36 1.66 -8.78
N ALA A 386 1.88 2.78 -8.20
CA ALA A 386 0.80 2.83 -7.23
C ALA A 386 -0.55 2.33 -7.77
N THR A 387 -0.82 2.61 -9.03
CA THR A 387 -2.16 2.44 -9.61
C THR A 387 -2.30 1.14 -10.39
N ALA A 388 -1.18 0.59 -10.89
CA ALA A 388 -1.20 -0.63 -11.68
C ALA A 388 -0.10 -1.62 -11.26
N ALA A 389 1.18 -1.25 -11.37
CA ALA A 389 2.25 -2.26 -11.36
C ALA A 389 2.28 -3.10 -10.08
N PHE A 390 2.19 -2.47 -8.89
CA PHE A 390 2.28 -3.21 -7.63
C PHE A 390 0.98 -3.91 -7.22
N ARG A 391 -0.13 -3.58 -7.89
CA ARG A 391 -1.43 -4.26 -7.75
C ARG A 391 -1.49 -5.62 -8.47
N PHE A 392 -0.37 -6.12 -8.99
CA PHE A 392 -0.29 -7.49 -9.49
C PHE A 392 -0.59 -8.51 -8.37
N ALA A 393 -0.30 -8.18 -7.12
CA ALA A 393 -0.54 -9.07 -5.98
C ALA A 393 -2.03 -9.45 -5.82
N HIS A 394 -2.97 -8.66 -6.36
CA HIS A 394 -4.40 -9.00 -6.31
C HIS A 394 -4.74 -10.31 -7.05
N VAL A 395 -3.90 -10.77 -8.00
CA VAL A 395 -4.10 -12.07 -8.68
C VAL A 395 -3.41 -13.24 -7.96
N THR A 396 -2.76 -13.00 -6.82
CA THR A 396 -2.10 -14.02 -5.98
C THR A 396 -2.81 -14.27 -4.65
N VAL A 397 -3.95 -13.62 -4.41
CA VAL A 397 -4.75 -13.75 -3.19
C VAL A 397 -5.57 -15.06 -3.19
N GLN A 398 -5.58 -15.76 -2.06
CA GLN A 398 -6.39 -16.96 -1.84
C GLN A 398 -7.86 -16.60 -1.53
N PRO A 399 -8.84 -17.44 -1.90
CA PRO A 399 -10.24 -17.20 -1.57
C PRO A 399 -10.59 -17.54 -0.11
N VAL A 400 -9.65 -18.18 0.61
CA VAL A 400 -9.85 -18.63 1.99
C VAL A 400 -8.72 -18.13 2.87
N VAL A 401 -9.07 -17.51 3.99
CA VAL A 401 -8.15 -17.20 5.08
C VAL A 401 -8.10 -18.41 6.02
N THR A 402 -7.05 -19.21 5.87
CA THR A 402 -6.78 -20.36 6.74
C THR A 402 -6.41 -19.89 8.14
N ARG A 403 -6.96 -20.54 9.16
CA ARG A 403 -6.60 -20.32 10.57
C ARG A 403 -6.34 -21.66 11.23
N LEU A 404 -5.17 -21.80 11.87
CA LEU A 404 -4.70 -23.08 12.38
C LEU A 404 -4.39 -23.02 13.88
N GLY A 405 -4.76 -24.08 14.60
CA GLY A 405 -4.47 -24.21 16.02
C GLY A 405 -3.02 -24.57 16.29
N PRO A 406 -2.68 -24.76 17.57
CA PRO A 406 -1.38 -25.31 17.97
C PRO A 406 -1.06 -26.60 17.19
N GLY A 407 0.22 -26.75 16.79
CA GLY A 407 0.66 -27.87 15.95
C GLY A 407 0.19 -27.80 14.50
N TYR A 408 -0.26 -26.62 14.02
CA TYR A 408 -0.76 -26.42 12.66
C TYR A 408 -1.97 -27.31 12.30
N THR A 409 -2.80 -27.59 13.29
CA THR A 409 -3.99 -28.45 13.13
C THR A 409 -5.26 -27.63 12.92
N MET A 410 -6.26 -28.22 12.27
CA MET A 410 -7.58 -27.60 12.15
C MET A 410 -8.23 -27.46 13.52
N ASN A 411 -8.82 -26.29 13.79
CA ASN A 411 -9.49 -26.02 15.06
C ASN A 411 -10.93 -25.53 14.80
N SER A 412 -11.91 -26.16 15.44
CA SER A 412 -13.33 -25.81 15.32
C SER A 412 -13.68 -24.44 15.91
N GLN A 413 -12.87 -23.91 16.83
CA GLN A 413 -13.06 -22.60 17.45
C GLN A 413 -12.73 -21.44 16.48
N TYR A 414 -11.84 -21.67 15.51
CA TYR A 414 -11.45 -20.69 14.51
C TYR A 414 -11.22 -21.37 13.16
N PRO A 415 -12.30 -21.79 12.46
CA PRO A 415 -12.19 -22.50 11.18
C PRO A 415 -11.65 -21.58 10.06
N PRO A 416 -11.18 -22.13 8.94
CA PRO A 416 -10.91 -21.35 7.73
C PRO A 416 -12.15 -20.54 7.31
N LEU A 417 -11.91 -19.35 6.79
CA LEU A 417 -12.96 -18.39 6.44
C LEU A 417 -12.88 -18.01 4.97
N PRO A 418 -14.01 -17.91 4.25
CA PRO A 418 -14.04 -17.18 2.99
C PRO A 418 -13.48 -15.78 3.18
N LEU A 419 -12.67 -15.30 2.24
CA LEU A 419 -11.95 -14.05 2.35
C LEU A 419 -12.88 -12.87 2.67
N HIS A 420 -14.06 -12.77 2.06
CA HIS A 420 -14.98 -11.66 2.32
C HIS A 420 -15.49 -11.58 3.78
N HIS A 421 -15.45 -12.68 4.54
CA HIS A 421 -15.79 -12.70 5.97
C HIS A 421 -14.63 -12.30 6.90
N SER A 422 -13.43 -12.15 6.34
CA SER A 422 -12.25 -11.65 7.05
C SER A 422 -12.13 -10.12 6.99
N LEU A 423 -12.88 -9.48 6.08
CA LEU A 423 -12.71 -8.06 5.77
C LEU A 423 -13.29 -7.15 6.86
N PHE A 424 -12.47 -6.24 7.40
CA PHE A 424 -12.82 -5.37 8.54
C PHE A 424 -13.38 -6.15 9.75
N ALA A 425 -12.93 -7.37 9.95
CA ALA A 425 -13.43 -8.27 10.99
C ALA A 425 -12.50 -8.32 12.21
N SER A 426 -12.08 -7.17 12.76
CA SER A 426 -11.16 -7.08 13.90
C SER A 426 -11.64 -7.88 15.12
N TRP A 427 -12.96 -7.98 15.30
CA TRP A 427 -13.60 -8.79 16.33
C TRP A 427 -13.18 -10.27 16.30
N ARG A 428 -12.87 -10.83 15.12
CA ARG A 428 -12.41 -12.21 15.00
C ARG A 428 -11.02 -12.40 15.61
N VAL A 429 -10.12 -11.42 15.48
CA VAL A 429 -8.82 -11.49 16.16
C VAL A 429 -9.02 -11.46 17.67
N VAL A 430 -9.86 -10.53 18.15
CA VAL A 430 -10.09 -10.35 19.59
C VAL A 430 -10.82 -11.55 20.23
N GLN A 431 -11.78 -12.15 19.52
CA GLN A 431 -12.72 -13.13 20.08
C GLN A 431 -12.47 -14.57 19.62
N GLU A 432 -11.74 -14.78 18.52
CA GLU A 432 -11.52 -16.10 17.89
C GLU A 432 -10.02 -16.50 17.89
N GLY A 433 -9.31 -16.20 18.98
CA GLY A 433 -8.00 -16.83 19.27
C GLY A 433 -6.75 -16.01 18.97
N GLY A 434 -6.87 -14.70 18.76
CA GLY A 434 -5.72 -13.81 18.57
C GLY A 434 -5.10 -13.85 17.18
N ILE A 435 -3.85 -13.41 17.08
CA ILE A 435 -3.13 -13.37 15.78
C ILE A 435 -2.46 -14.70 15.45
N ASP A 436 -2.19 -15.54 16.46
CA ASP A 436 -1.53 -16.82 16.36
C ASP A 436 -2.15 -17.76 15.30
N PRO A 437 -3.48 -17.99 15.28
CA PRO A 437 -4.08 -18.87 14.28
C PRO A 437 -3.95 -18.35 12.85
N VAL A 438 -4.00 -17.02 12.69
CA VAL A 438 -3.83 -16.36 11.39
C VAL A 438 -2.39 -16.52 10.93
N LEU A 439 -1.41 -16.23 11.78
CA LEU A 439 0.01 -16.38 11.46
C LEU A 439 0.37 -17.83 11.07
N ARG A 440 -0.10 -18.84 11.80
CA ARG A 440 0.09 -20.25 11.40
C ARG A 440 -0.53 -20.55 10.04
N GLY A 441 -1.71 -19.99 9.76
CA GLY A 441 -2.36 -20.06 8.46
C GLY A 441 -1.49 -19.47 7.34
N LEU A 442 -0.96 -18.26 7.53
CA LEU A 442 -0.09 -17.59 6.56
C LEU A 442 1.20 -18.36 6.27
N LEU A 443 1.79 -18.98 7.31
CA LEU A 443 3.03 -19.76 7.21
C LEU A 443 2.84 -21.07 6.43
N LEU A 444 1.72 -21.77 6.64
CA LEU A 444 1.51 -23.10 6.03
C LEU A 444 0.72 -23.04 4.71
N SER A 445 -0.13 -22.03 4.52
CA SER A 445 -0.96 -21.96 3.31
C SER A 445 -0.10 -21.55 2.11
N PRO A 446 -0.29 -22.14 0.92
CA PRO A 446 0.38 -21.69 -0.29
C PRO A 446 -0.22 -20.37 -0.80
N ALA A 447 0.56 -19.58 -1.53
CA ALA A 447 -0.01 -18.49 -2.33
C ALA A 447 -0.92 -19.04 -3.44
N LYS A 448 -1.81 -18.21 -3.98
CA LYS A 448 -2.51 -18.54 -5.25
C LYS A 448 -1.54 -18.27 -6.40
N LEU A 449 -1.48 -19.18 -7.36
CA LEU A 449 -0.72 -18.99 -8.60
C LEU A 449 -1.53 -18.15 -9.60
N GLN A 450 -0.90 -17.14 -10.20
CA GLN A 450 -1.46 -16.40 -11.32
C GLN A 450 -1.31 -17.23 -12.60
N THR A 451 -2.40 -17.39 -13.35
CA THR A 451 -2.35 -17.94 -14.71
C THR A 451 -3.31 -17.17 -15.64
N ALA A 452 -3.06 -17.23 -16.95
CA ALA A 452 -3.88 -16.54 -17.96
C ALA A 452 -5.36 -16.95 -17.95
N GLY A 453 -5.71 -18.12 -17.40
CA GLY A 453 -7.09 -18.60 -17.27
C GLY A 453 -7.65 -18.50 -15.85
N GLN A 454 -6.84 -18.15 -14.85
CA GLN A 454 -7.22 -18.10 -13.43
C GLN A 454 -6.61 -16.85 -12.78
N MET A 455 -7.17 -15.67 -13.06
CA MET A 455 -6.60 -14.41 -12.60
C MET A 455 -7.06 -14.05 -11.18
N MET A 456 -8.32 -13.62 -10.99
CA MET A 456 -8.86 -13.17 -9.72
C MET A 456 -9.95 -14.09 -9.21
N VAL A 457 -9.91 -14.35 -7.90
CA VAL A 457 -10.92 -15.16 -7.21
C VAL A 457 -12.25 -14.44 -7.12
N GLU A 458 -13.34 -15.21 -7.11
CA GLU A 458 -14.72 -14.74 -6.93
C GLU A 458 -14.86 -13.86 -5.68
N GLU A 459 -14.12 -14.16 -4.61
CA GLU A 459 -14.12 -13.37 -3.37
C GLU A 459 -13.76 -11.89 -3.58
N LEU A 460 -12.93 -11.59 -4.59
CA LEU A 460 -12.48 -10.23 -4.89
C LEU A 460 -13.26 -9.58 -6.03
N THR A 461 -13.85 -10.36 -6.94
CA THR A 461 -14.60 -9.83 -8.11
C THR A 461 -16.10 -9.76 -7.88
N GLU A 462 -16.66 -10.60 -6.99
CA GLU A 462 -18.11 -10.69 -6.75
C GLU A 462 -18.53 -10.39 -5.32
N ARG A 463 -17.62 -10.52 -4.34
CA ARG A 463 -17.96 -10.49 -2.90
C ARG A 463 -17.19 -9.46 -2.09
N LEU A 464 -16.46 -8.55 -2.73
CA LEU A 464 -15.64 -7.56 -2.01
C LEU A 464 -16.53 -6.70 -1.10
N PHE A 465 -16.22 -6.72 0.20
CA PHE A 465 -16.97 -6.05 1.29
C PHE A 465 -18.45 -6.46 1.44
N GLN A 466 -18.87 -7.58 0.86
CA GLN A 466 -20.25 -8.08 0.99
C GLN A 466 -20.68 -8.28 2.45
N ALA A 467 -19.79 -8.77 3.31
CA ALA A 467 -20.08 -9.02 4.72
C ALA A 467 -20.38 -7.75 5.53
N GLN A 468 -20.08 -6.57 4.99
CA GLN A 468 -20.33 -5.26 5.62
C GLN A 468 -21.74 -4.71 5.35
N GLY A 469 -22.63 -5.50 4.73
CA GLY A 469 -24.02 -5.14 4.48
C GLY A 469 -24.25 -4.17 3.31
N GLY A 470 -23.17 -3.76 2.63
CA GLY A 470 -23.21 -2.96 1.40
C GLY A 470 -23.30 -3.80 0.13
N MET A 471 -23.40 -3.12 -1.02
CA MET A 471 -23.26 -3.73 -2.33
C MET A 471 -21.90 -4.42 -2.47
N PRO A 472 -21.84 -5.71 -2.87
CA PRO A 472 -20.59 -6.33 -3.22
C PRO A 472 -19.88 -5.58 -4.35
N LEU A 473 -18.62 -5.22 -4.13
CA LEU A 473 -17.79 -4.56 -5.12
C LEU A 473 -16.96 -5.59 -5.91
N ASP A 474 -16.28 -5.09 -6.93
CA ASP A 474 -15.40 -5.86 -7.81
C ASP A 474 -14.02 -5.19 -7.86
N LEU A 475 -13.03 -5.76 -7.18
CA LEU A 475 -11.67 -5.22 -7.09
C LEU A 475 -10.99 -5.10 -8.46
N GLY A 476 -11.24 -6.06 -9.36
CA GLY A 476 -10.71 -6.03 -10.72
C GLY A 476 -11.26 -4.85 -11.51
N ALA A 477 -12.57 -4.63 -11.45
CA ALA A 477 -13.21 -3.48 -12.06
C ALA A 477 -12.78 -2.15 -11.42
N LEU A 478 -12.59 -2.12 -10.09
CA LEU A 478 -12.07 -0.96 -9.38
C LEU A 478 -10.64 -0.60 -9.83
N ASN A 479 -9.75 -1.58 -10.03
CA ASN A 479 -8.39 -1.36 -10.51
C ASN A 479 -8.39 -0.74 -11.91
N LEU A 480 -9.19 -1.30 -12.83
CA LEU A 480 -9.35 -0.78 -14.18
C LEU A 480 -9.92 0.65 -14.20
N GLN A 481 -10.97 0.90 -13.42
CA GLN A 481 -11.59 2.22 -13.31
C GLN A 481 -10.61 3.24 -12.72
N ARG A 482 -9.82 2.84 -11.71
CA ARG A 482 -8.77 3.66 -11.09
C ARG A 482 -7.65 4.01 -12.07
N GLY A 483 -7.21 3.06 -12.90
CA GLY A 483 -6.25 3.32 -13.97
C GLY A 483 -6.71 4.42 -14.93
N ARG A 484 -7.99 4.39 -15.31
CA ARG A 484 -8.61 5.44 -16.14
C ARG A 484 -8.77 6.76 -15.40
N ASP A 485 -9.15 6.75 -14.12
CA ASP A 485 -9.23 7.94 -13.27
C ASP A 485 -7.87 8.66 -13.11
N HIS A 486 -6.79 7.90 -13.06
CA HIS A 486 -5.44 8.41 -12.95
C HIS A 486 -4.81 8.80 -14.30
N GLY A 487 -5.54 8.64 -15.40
CA GLY A 487 -5.06 8.95 -16.74
C GLY A 487 -3.82 8.14 -17.10
N LEU A 488 -3.77 6.85 -16.71
CA LEU A 488 -2.65 6.00 -17.09
C LEU A 488 -2.68 5.73 -18.60
N PRO A 489 -1.54 5.87 -19.31
CA PRO A 489 -1.41 5.39 -20.67
C PRO A 489 -1.72 3.90 -20.81
N GLY A 490 -2.17 3.51 -22.00
CA GLY A 490 -2.48 2.11 -22.32
C GLY A 490 -1.26 1.18 -22.28
N TYR A 491 -1.52 -0.13 -22.25
CA TYR A 491 -0.53 -1.21 -22.20
C TYR A 491 0.64 -1.04 -23.19
N ALA A 492 0.34 -0.70 -24.44
CA ALA A 492 1.32 -0.51 -25.50
C ALA A 492 2.35 0.61 -25.20
N SER A 493 1.91 1.70 -24.57
CA SER A 493 2.78 2.83 -24.19
C SER A 493 3.81 2.40 -23.14
N TRP A 494 3.39 1.57 -22.19
CA TRP A 494 4.28 1.06 -21.13
C TRP A 494 5.23 -0.03 -21.60
N ARG A 495 4.81 -0.89 -22.54
CA ARG A 495 5.76 -1.80 -23.21
C ARG A 495 6.83 -1.03 -23.98
N ARG A 496 6.44 0.01 -24.72
CA ARG A 496 7.41 0.90 -25.39
C ARG A 496 8.37 1.55 -24.41
N PHE A 497 7.86 2.07 -23.29
CA PHE A 497 8.68 2.68 -22.24
C PHE A 497 9.74 1.71 -21.68
N CYS A 498 9.40 0.43 -21.54
CA CYS A 498 10.32 -0.62 -21.09
C CYS A 498 11.18 -1.23 -22.21
N GLY A 499 11.14 -0.70 -23.44
CA GLY A 499 11.90 -1.24 -24.57
C GLY A 499 11.42 -2.62 -25.03
N LEU A 500 10.18 -2.99 -24.71
CA LEU A 500 9.59 -4.28 -25.03
C LEU A 500 8.82 -4.23 -26.37
N PRO A 501 8.67 -5.38 -27.08
CA PRO A 501 7.83 -5.46 -28.28
C PRO A 501 6.41 -4.95 -28.03
N VAL A 502 5.89 -4.12 -28.93
CA VAL A 502 4.54 -3.54 -28.84
C VAL A 502 3.62 -4.27 -29.82
N PRO A 503 2.57 -4.96 -29.34
CA PRO A 503 1.68 -5.69 -30.24
C PRO A 503 0.82 -4.72 -31.07
N THR A 504 0.83 -4.89 -32.38
CA THR A 504 0.01 -4.12 -33.33
C THR A 504 -1.30 -4.82 -33.67
N ASN A 505 -1.36 -6.14 -33.50
CA ASN A 505 -2.50 -6.98 -33.85
C ASN A 505 -2.68 -8.13 -32.85
N THR A 506 -3.75 -8.91 -33.04
CA THR A 506 -4.12 -10.01 -32.12
C THR A 506 -3.12 -11.16 -32.13
N SER A 507 -2.46 -11.46 -33.25
CA SER A 507 -1.48 -12.54 -33.34
C SER A 507 -0.21 -12.20 -32.55
N GLU A 508 0.31 -10.97 -32.73
CA GLU A 508 1.45 -10.48 -31.93
C GLU A 508 1.12 -10.40 -30.44
N LEU A 509 -0.11 -9.98 -30.09
CA LEU A 509 -0.55 -10.01 -28.70
C LEU A 509 -0.60 -11.45 -28.17
N ALA A 510 -1.09 -12.41 -28.95
CA ALA A 510 -1.13 -13.82 -28.56
C ALA A 510 0.26 -14.40 -28.32
N GLU A 511 1.25 -14.00 -29.11
CA GLU A 511 2.65 -14.39 -28.94
C GLU A 511 3.21 -13.85 -27.62
N ILE A 512 3.02 -12.55 -27.34
CA ILE A 512 3.48 -11.91 -26.08
C ILE A 512 2.83 -12.56 -24.85
N LEU A 513 1.52 -12.85 -24.92
CA LEU A 513 0.78 -13.43 -23.81
C LEU A 513 0.97 -14.96 -23.68
N GLY A 514 1.55 -15.61 -24.70
CA GLY A 514 1.56 -17.07 -24.82
C GLY A 514 0.17 -17.70 -24.81
N ASN A 515 -0.88 -16.95 -25.19
CA ASN A 515 -2.27 -17.39 -25.07
C ASN A 515 -3.19 -16.72 -26.10
N PHE A 516 -3.57 -17.48 -27.13
CA PHE A 516 -4.44 -17.01 -28.21
C PHE A 516 -5.86 -16.68 -27.74
N THR A 517 -6.43 -17.50 -26.85
CA THR A 517 -7.78 -17.29 -26.31
C THR A 517 -7.88 -15.97 -25.56
N LEU A 518 -6.89 -15.66 -24.72
CA LEU A 518 -6.84 -14.40 -23.97
C LEU A 518 -6.64 -13.20 -24.90
N ALA A 519 -5.74 -13.29 -25.88
CA ALA A 519 -5.57 -12.24 -26.89
C ALA A 519 -6.85 -11.98 -27.70
N HIS A 520 -7.59 -13.02 -28.04
CA HIS A 520 -8.89 -12.89 -28.73
C HIS A 520 -9.95 -12.23 -27.83
N LYS A 521 -10.00 -12.57 -26.53
CA LYS A 521 -10.85 -11.87 -25.55
C LYS A 521 -10.53 -10.37 -25.52
N PHE A 522 -9.25 -9.99 -25.46
CA PHE A 522 -8.85 -8.58 -25.53
C PHE A 522 -9.25 -7.91 -26.85
N ARG A 523 -9.07 -8.56 -27.99
CA ARG A 523 -9.52 -8.03 -29.30
C ARG A 523 -11.03 -7.77 -29.30
N ARG A 524 -11.84 -8.70 -28.77
CA ARG A 524 -13.29 -8.52 -28.68
C ARG A 524 -13.70 -7.36 -27.76
N LEU A 525 -13.00 -7.16 -26.65
CA LEU A 525 -13.33 -6.16 -25.64
C LEU A 525 -12.81 -4.77 -25.97
N TYR A 526 -11.55 -4.64 -26.39
CA TYR A 526 -10.85 -3.36 -26.56
C TYR A 526 -10.73 -2.92 -28.02
N GLY A 527 -11.02 -3.81 -28.97
CA GLY A 527 -10.73 -3.61 -30.38
C GLY A 527 -9.24 -3.72 -30.67
N THR A 528 -8.39 -2.88 -30.10
CA THR A 528 -6.95 -2.85 -30.43
C THR A 528 -6.06 -3.02 -29.19
N PRO A 529 -4.87 -3.64 -29.30
CA PRO A 529 -3.95 -3.74 -28.17
C PRO A 529 -3.55 -2.38 -27.58
N TYR A 530 -3.59 -1.29 -28.35
CA TYR A 530 -3.32 0.07 -27.87
C TYR A 530 -4.33 0.56 -26.83
N ASN A 531 -5.55 0.00 -26.81
CA ASN A 531 -6.60 0.40 -25.88
C ASN A 531 -6.59 -0.37 -24.57
N ILE A 532 -5.82 -1.46 -24.45
CA ILE A 532 -5.82 -2.30 -23.26
C ILE A 532 -5.34 -1.48 -22.06
N ASP A 533 -6.15 -1.45 -20.99
CA ASP A 533 -5.78 -0.80 -19.73
C ASP A 533 -4.51 -1.48 -19.17
N VAL A 534 -3.51 -0.68 -18.75
CA VAL A 534 -2.17 -1.21 -18.46
C VAL A 534 -2.17 -2.30 -17.38
N TRP A 535 -2.99 -2.18 -16.33
CA TRP A 535 -3.02 -3.17 -15.25
C TRP A 535 -3.37 -4.57 -15.77
N VAL A 536 -4.50 -4.73 -16.48
CA VAL A 536 -4.93 -6.03 -17.00
C VAL A 536 -4.00 -6.56 -18.09
N GLY A 537 -3.45 -5.68 -18.93
CA GLY A 537 -2.44 -6.07 -19.92
C GLY A 537 -1.16 -6.60 -19.27
N ALA A 538 -0.68 -5.93 -18.22
CA ALA A 538 0.57 -6.27 -17.55
C ALA A 538 0.50 -7.57 -16.75
N ILE A 539 -0.61 -7.81 -16.01
CA ILE A 539 -0.81 -9.07 -15.27
C ILE A 539 -1.14 -10.26 -16.19
N SER A 540 -1.42 -10.01 -17.47
CA SER A 540 -1.69 -11.07 -18.45
C SER A 540 -0.42 -11.66 -19.05
N GLU A 541 0.72 -10.99 -18.89
CA GLU A 541 2.00 -11.51 -19.38
C GLU A 541 2.44 -12.73 -18.56
N PRO A 542 2.98 -13.77 -19.21
CA PRO A 542 3.50 -14.93 -18.50
C PRO A 542 4.67 -14.52 -17.59
N ALA A 543 4.72 -15.10 -16.39
CA ALA A 543 5.80 -14.84 -15.44
C ALA A 543 7.17 -15.23 -16.01
N LEU A 544 8.20 -14.44 -15.69
CA LEU A 544 9.58 -14.80 -15.98
C LEU A 544 10.01 -16.04 -15.16
N PRO A 545 10.99 -16.83 -15.64
CA PRO A 545 11.47 -18.01 -14.92
C PRO A 545 11.86 -17.69 -13.47
N GLY A 546 11.29 -18.44 -12.52
CA GLY A 546 11.48 -18.24 -11.08
C GLY A 546 10.75 -17.05 -10.46
N GLY A 547 10.21 -16.12 -11.27
CA GLY A 547 9.46 -14.95 -10.82
C GLY A 547 7.94 -15.18 -10.78
N ARG A 548 7.20 -14.11 -10.47
CA ARG A 548 5.72 -14.07 -10.43
C ARG A 548 5.10 -12.99 -11.28
N VAL A 549 5.93 -12.28 -12.04
CA VAL A 549 5.48 -11.23 -12.93
C VAL A 549 6.16 -11.36 -14.29
N GLY A 550 5.46 -10.90 -15.34
CA GLY A 550 6.01 -10.87 -16.69
C GLY A 550 7.01 -9.74 -16.94
N PRO A 551 7.55 -9.65 -18.16
CA PRO A 551 8.55 -8.65 -18.53
C PRO A 551 8.18 -7.20 -18.22
N LEU A 552 6.94 -6.78 -18.51
CA LEU A 552 6.52 -5.39 -18.29
C LEU A 552 6.51 -5.03 -16.81
N LEU A 553 5.88 -5.86 -15.98
CA LEU A 553 5.85 -5.66 -14.54
C LEU A 553 7.25 -5.73 -13.93
N SER A 554 8.11 -6.65 -14.40
CA SER A 554 9.50 -6.73 -13.94
C SER A 554 10.25 -5.41 -14.14
N CYS A 555 10.12 -4.79 -15.32
CA CYS A 555 10.69 -3.48 -15.62
C CYS A 555 10.16 -2.38 -14.69
N LEU A 556 8.84 -2.28 -14.54
CA LEU A 556 8.19 -1.22 -13.75
C LEU A 556 8.50 -1.34 -12.25
N LEU A 557 8.42 -2.56 -11.71
CA LEU A 557 8.70 -2.84 -10.30
C LEU A 557 10.18 -2.60 -9.98
N ALA A 558 11.10 -3.20 -10.75
CA ALA A 558 12.53 -3.04 -10.51
C ALA A 558 12.96 -1.57 -10.61
N ARG A 559 12.40 -0.81 -11.57
CA ARG A 559 12.69 0.63 -11.69
C ARG A 559 12.26 1.41 -10.44
N GLN A 560 11.07 1.16 -9.90
CA GLN A 560 10.61 1.85 -8.69
C GLN A 560 11.44 1.42 -7.47
N PHE A 561 11.61 0.13 -7.22
CA PHE A 561 12.36 -0.36 -6.07
C PHE A 561 13.83 0.06 -6.12
N ARG A 562 14.44 0.16 -7.30
CA ARG A 562 15.78 0.74 -7.43
C ARG A 562 15.80 2.21 -7.02
N ALA A 563 14.82 3.01 -7.46
CA ALA A 563 14.74 4.42 -7.07
C ALA A 563 14.50 4.59 -5.56
N LEU A 564 13.69 3.72 -4.95
CA LEU A 564 13.47 3.69 -3.50
C LEU A 564 14.73 3.37 -2.70
N ARG A 565 15.61 2.52 -3.24
CA ARG A 565 16.89 2.17 -2.62
C ARG A 565 17.94 3.26 -2.80
N ASP A 566 18.16 3.65 -4.05
CA ASP A 566 19.28 4.51 -4.44
C ASP A 566 19.02 5.98 -4.04
N GLY A 567 17.76 6.42 -4.03
CA GLY A 567 17.34 7.76 -3.63
C GLY A 567 17.03 7.93 -2.13
N ASP A 568 17.33 6.93 -1.28
CA ASP A 568 17.06 7.00 0.15
C ASP A 568 18.33 7.26 0.97
N ARG A 569 18.44 8.47 1.53
CA ARG A 569 19.56 8.90 2.39
C ARG A 569 19.71 8.03 3.65
N PHE A 570 18.66 7.30 4.05
CA PHE A 570 18.65 6.47 5.25
C PHE A 570 18.57 4.97 4.91
N TRP A 571 18.88 4.57 3.67
CA TRP A 571 19.03 3.17 3.28
C TRP A 571 19.98 2.42 4.21
N TRP A 572 19.59 1.24 4.68
CA TRP A 572 20.28 0.54 5.77
C TRP A 572 21.75 0.18 5.46
N GLU A 573 22.11 -0.02 4.18
CA GLU A 573 23.50 -0.31 3.78
C GLU A 573 24.37 0.94 3.67
N ARG A 574 23.77 2.13 3.60
CA ARG A 574 24.52 3.38 3.43
C ARG A 574 25.44 3.60 4.62
N GLU A 575 26.68 3.97 4.34
CA GLU A 575 27.67 4.31 5.36
C GLU A 575 27.16 5.47 6.24
N GLY A 576 27.35 5.34 7.56
CA GLY A 576 26.88 6.28 8.55
C GLY A 576 25.43 6.06 9.03
N VAL A 577 24.62 5.27 8.33
CA VAL A 577 23.27 4.93 8.83
C VAL A 577 23.36 3.92 9.97
N PHE A 578 24.06 2.81 9.75
CA PHE A 578 24.43 1.84 10.79
C PHE A 578 25.95 1.64 10.79
N THR A 579 26.51 1.15 11.90
CA THR A 579 27.90 0.71 11.95
C THR A 579 28.08 -0.59 11.16
N SER A 580 29.32 -0.94 10.78
CA SER A 580 29.58 -2.20 10.08
C SER A 580 29.18 -3.43 10.89
N THR A 581 29.31 -3.39 12.23
CA THR A 581 28.89 -4.46 13.14
C THR A 581 27.38 -4.55 13.25
N GLN A 582 26.67 -3.42 13.32
CA GLN A 582 25.20 -3.39 13.27
C GLN A 582 24.68 -3.98 11.96
N ARG A 583 25.25 -3.59 10.80
CA ARG A 583 24.86 -4.14 9.49
C ARG A 583 25.04 -5.66 9.39
N ARG A 584 26.18 -6.19 9.88
CA ARG A 584 26.41 -7.65 9.90
C ARG A 584 25.35 -8.42 10.68
N ASN A 585 24.87 -7.86 11.80
CA ASN A 585 23.83 -8.50 12.60
C ASN A 585 22.43 -8.33 11.99
N LEU A 586 22.14 -7.17 11.38
CA LEU A 586 20.88 -6.95 10.67
C LEU A 586 20.70 -7.91 9.48
N HIS A 587 21.76 -8.26 8.77
CA HIS A 587 21.69 -9.21 7.65
C HIS A 587 21.16 -10.60 8.06
N GLY A 588 21.21 -10.96 9.35
CA GLY A 588 20.69 -12.23 9.86
C GLY A 588 19.20 -12.20 10.25
N VAL A 589 18.49 -11.08 10.07
CA VAL A 589 17.08 -10.98 10.48
C VAL A 589 16.19 -11.89 9.64
N SER A 590 15.15 -12.46 10.27
CA SER A 590 14.14 -13.23 9.57
C SER A 590 12.76 -12.92 10.13
N LEU A 591 11.74 -12.93 9.27
CA LEU A 591 10.36 -12.77 9.72
C LEU A 591 9.91 -13.95 10.60
N SER A 592 10.48 -15.15 10.40
CA SER A 592 10.29 -16.30 11.28
C SER A 592 10.72 -16.02 12.73
N ARG A 593 11.89 -15.38 12.92
CA ARG A 593 12.34 -14.96 14.25
C ARG A 593 11.39 -13.94 14.89
N ILE A 594 10.97 -12.93 14.12
CA ILE A 594 10.04 -11.91 14.61
C ILE A 594 8.71 -12.53 15.03
N ILE A 595 8.19 -13.51 14.28
CA ILE A 595 7.02 -14.29 14.66
C ILE A 595 7.25 -15.01 15.98
N CYS A 596 8.37 -15.73 16.14
CA CYS A 596 8.70 -16.42 17.37
C CYS A 596 8.85 -15.49 18.59
N ASP A 597 9.40 -14.29 18.42
CA ASP A 597 9.63 -13.34 19.52
C ASP A 597 8.36 -12.59 19.96
N ASN A 598 7.32 -12.55 19.11
CA ASN A 598 6.16 -11.69 19.30
C ASN A 598 4.81 -12.43 19.22
N SER A 599 4.82 -13.76 19.29
CA SER A 599 3.64 -14.63 19.27
C SER A 599 3.83 -15.84 20.19
N HIS A 600 2.82 -16.69 20.34
CA HIS A 600 2.95 -17.97 21.05
C HIS A 600 3.30 -19.13 20.12
N ILE A 601 3.67 -18.86 18.87
CA ILE A 601 4.10 -19.88 17.91
C ILE A 601 5.51 -20.34 18.27
N THR A 602 5.67 -21.65 18.49
CA THR A 602 6.95 -22.26 18.87
C THR A 602 7.68 -22.94 17.73
N HIS A 603 7.02 -23.11 16.57
CA HIS A 603 7.58 -23.74 15.38
C HIS A 603 7.25 -22.92 14.14
N VAL A 604 8.27 -22.60 13.35
CA VAL A 604 8.20 -21.74 12.16
C VAL A 604 9.08 -22.31 11.06
N PRO A 605 8.83 -22.02 9.78
CA PRO A 605 9.73 -22.43 8.72
C PRO A 605 11.03 -21.61 8.76
N ALA A 606 12.12 -22.16 8.21
CA ALA A 606 13.38 -21.43 8.08
C ALA A 606 13.23 -20.17 7.21
N ASP A 607 12.53 -20.30 6.08
CA ASP A 607 12.14 -19.20 5.22
C ASP A 607 10.61 -19.11 5.16
N PRO A 608 10.01 -18.08 5.76
CA PRO A 608 8.56 -17.99 5.88
C PRO A 608 7.87 -17.54 4.59
N PHE A 609 8.62 -17.17 3.54
CA PHE A 609 8.08 -16.87 2.22
C PHE A 609 8.09 -18.06 1.25
N SER A 610 8.87 -19.10 1.56
CA SER A 610 8.85 -20.35 0.79
C SER A 610 7.71 -21.25 1.27
N ARG A 611 7.16 -22.03 0.34
CA ARG A 611 6.13 -23.01 0.68
C ARG A 611 6.73 -24.07 1.61
N THR A 612 6.09 -24.25 2.75
CA THR A 612 6.34 -25.37 3.67
C THR A 612 5.28 -26.43 3.40
N GLU A 613 5.69 -27.65 3.03
CA GLU A 613 4.74 -28.69 2.61
C GLU A 613 4.06 -29.37 3.79
N SER A 614 4.81 -29.62 4.87
CA SER A 614 4.32 -30.30 6.06
C SER A 614 4.63 -29.51 7.33
N PRO A 615 3.76 -29.54 8.36
CA PRO A 615 4.11 -29.07 9.70
C PRO A 615 5.37 -29.69 10.29
N GLU A 616 5.77 -30.89 9.83
CA GLU A 616 7.00 -31.58 10.26
C GLU A 616 8.28 -30.86 9.79
N ASP A 617 8.21 -30.05 8.73
CA ASP A 617 9.33 -29.27 8.21
C ASP A 617 9.55 -27.96 9.00
N MET A 618 8.67 -27.66 9.95
CA MET A 618 8.77 -26.48 10.80
C MET A 618 9.88 -26.66 11.84
N LEU A 619 10.70 -25.62 12.00
CA LEU A 619 11.79 -25.61 12.96
C LEU A 619 11.31 -25.00 14.28
N ALA A 620 11.76 -25.57 15.40
CA ALA A 620 11.56 -24.96 16.70
C ALA A 620 12.16 -23.54 16.71
N CYS A 621 11.53 -22.60 17.42
CA CYS A 621 12.04 -21.24 17.56
C CYS A 621 13.42 -21.15 18.24
N SER A 622 13.89 -22.22 18.90
CA SER A 622 15.25 -22.31 19.45
C SER A 622 16.28 -22.84 18.45
N HIS A 623 15.87 -23.21 17.23
CA HIS A 623 16.75 -23.79 16.22
C HIS A 623 17.77 -22.75 15.71
N PRO A 624 19.04 -23.12 15.48
CA PRO A 624 20.09 -22.17 15.04
C PRO A 624 19.80 -21.43 13.72
N LEU A 625 18.95 -22.00 12.86
CA LEU A 625 18.50 -21.36 11.61
C LEU A 625 17.43 -20.26 11.84
N ILE A 626 16.94 -20.10 13.06
CA ILE A 626 16.02 -19.02 13.47
C ILE A 626 16.75 -18.12 14.48
N PRO A 627 17.87 -17.46 14.08
CA PRO A 627 18.73 -16.74 15.01
C PRO A 627 18.02 -15.51 15.58
N HIS A 628 18.34 -15.19 16.84
CA HIS A 628 17.97 -13.91 17.43
C HIS A 628 18.78 -12.77 16.80
N LEU A 629 18.15 -11.59 16.69
CA LEU A 629 18.89 -10.37 16.36
C LEU A 629 19.75 -9.99 17.56
N ASP A 630 21.07 -10.05 17.40
CA ASP A 630 22.00 -9.57 18.42
C ASP A 630 22.05 -8.03 18.44
N LEU A 631 21.52 -7.46 19.53
CA LEU A 631 21.50 -6.02 19.78
C LEU A 631 22.76 -5.51 20.50
N SER A 632 23.71 -6.38 20.89
CA SER A 632 24.98 -5.95 21.51
C SER A 632 25.72 -4.83 20.76
N PRO A 633 25.68 -4.74 19.42
CA PRO A 633 26.32 -3.64 18.68
C PRO A 633 25.65 -2.26 18.86
N TRP A 634 24.49 -2.17 19.51
CA TRP A 634 23.82 -0.92 19.87
C TRP A 634 24.18 -0.43 21.28
N LYS A 635 24.97 -1.19 22.06
CA LYS A 635 25.43 -0.74 23.37
C LYS A 635 26.43 0.41 23.20
N GLU A 636 26.16 1.54 23.85
CA GLU A 636 27.09 2.66 24.01
C GLU A 636 27.93 2.48 25.29
N PRO A 637 29.15 3.06 25.36
CA PRO A 637 29.99 2.95 26.55
C PRO A 637 29.33 3.57 27.79
N ASP A 638 29.42 2.88 28.93
CA ASP A 638 28.97 3.40 30.22
C ASP A 638 29.82 4.64 30.58
N SER A 639 29.20 5.81 30.69
CA SER A 639 29.89 7.11 30.78
C SER A 639 30.71 7.26 32.08
N GLY A 640 32.01 7.03 32.01
CA GLY A 640 33.01 7.47 32.99
C GLY A 640 34.11 8.23 32.26
N GLU A 641 34.29 9.50 32.60
CA GLU A 641 35.23 10.48 32.02
C GLU A 641 34.75 11.20 30.74
N GLU A 642 34.58 12.52 30.91
CA GLU A 642 34.43 13.60 29.93
C GLU A 642 34.46 13.20 28.44
N VAL A 643 33.33 12.73 27.93
CA VAL A 643 32.94 12.90 26.53
C VAL A 643 31.50 13.39 26.52
N GLY A 644 31.31 14.66 26.84
CA GLY A 644 30.15 15.37 26.32
C GLY A 644 30.22 15.24 24.80
N ILE A 645 29.15 14.73 24.18
CA ILE A 645 29.00 14.42 22.74
C ILE A 645 29.45 12.98 22.35
N LYS A 646 28.70 11.97 22.78
CA LYS A 646 28.55 10.70 22.03
C LYS A 646 27.10 10.29 21.74
N THR A 647 26.15 11.01 22.30
CA THR A 647 24.81 11.15 21.76
C THR A 647 24.76 12.50 21.05
N CYS A 648 23.97 12.60 19.99
CA CYS A 648 23.25 13.85 19.81
C CYS A 648 22.53 14.18 21.13
#